data_AF-A0A0P8Y9L2-F1
#
_entry.id   AF-A0A0P8Y9L2-F1
#
_cell.length_a   1.000
_cell.length_b   1.000
_cell.length_c   1.000
_cell.angle_alpha   90.00
_cell.angle_beta   90.00
_cell.angle_gamma   90.00
#
_symmetry.space_group_name_H-M   'P 1'
#
loop_
_entity.id
_entity.type
_entity.pdbx_description
1 polymer ?
#
loop_
_entity_poly.entity_id
_entity_poly.type
_entity_poly.pdbx_seq_one_letter_code
_entity_poly.pdbx_strand_id
1 'polypeptide(L)'
;MKIALAGNPNSGKTTLFNAITGKIEYVGNWPGVTVEKKAGDVKPNLNPKKEDLVVVDLPGAYSMSPYTNEEAITKDFVQNENPDAIINIVDATNLSRSLFFTTQLLELGIPVVIALNKSDLTEKKGTIINVPELSDALKCPVIQTIATKSENNGLLELIDSVVTVVKAKKKQIAPNIGGTAKASTKEEFEKADKKRFAFVNDIVSEVERKKVSPEKQTIQDKVDRIIAHKWLGIPIFAVIVWLVFSISQSWLGPMLADYFVGWIDSLYEVVASLLGEDVNPVVASLLLDGIIGGVGAVVGFLPLIMVLFFCLALLEDSGYMARVAVVLDRFFKRVGLSGRSIIPMIVGTGCGIPGVMATRTIKNERQRRTTAMLATFMPCGAKLPIIALFAGVFFGDNSWVGTSMYFLGIFVIIIGALIVRQITGDFSTSYFIMELPEYRFPSIKRAAISMMMRAKAFIIKAGTIILVCNAAVQILQTFDWQFQVVAETAPETSILASIASPLAILFVPLGFGLWQFAAAAVTGFIAKENVVGTLAVCFGITNFIDVEELALVGSGAEVSSIFGITAVAGLSYLVFNLFTPPCFAAIGAMNSELESRKWLAGAVSFQLSMGYTLSFLVYQIGTLVTTGTIGEGFVPGLIAVALIVGYIVYLMRKGSKKSISTSAGMQGVNI
;
A
#
# COMPACT_ATOMS: atom_id res chain seq x y z
N MET A 1 -33.54 -25.15 -0.69
CA MET A 1 -33.18 -24.34 0.49
C MET A 1 -31.88 -23.61 0.19
N LYS A 2 -31.86 -22.30 0.37
CA LYS A 2 -30.66 -21.47 0.19
C LYS A 2 -30.02 -21.20 1.55
N ILE A 3 -28.79 -21.67 1.74
CA ILE A 3 -28.04 -21.55 2.98
C ILE A 3 -26.92 -20.53 2.80
N ALA A 4 -26.91 -19.50 3.63
CA ALA A 4 -25.85 -18.50 3.65
C ALA A 4 -24.71 -18.95 4.56
N LEU A 5 -23.48 -18.92 4.07
CA LEU A 5 -22.31 -19.27 4.85
C LEU A 5 -21.59 -17.98 5.26
N ALA A 6 -21.74 -17.60 6.53
CA ALA A 6 -21.26 -16.33 7.09
C ALA A 6 -20.18 -16.58 8.14
N GLY A 7 -19.24 -15.66 8.31
CA GLY A 7 -18.22 -15.75 9.36
C GLY A 7 -17.12 -14.72 9.18
N ASN A 8 -16.21 -14.64 10.15
CA ASN A 8 -15.08 -13.72 10.05
C ASN A 8 -14.07 -14.14 8.97
N PRO A 9 -13.29 -13.18 8.43
CA PRO A 9 -12.08 -13.52 7.68
C PRO A 9 -11.19 -14.50 8.47
N ASN A 10 -10.62 -15.49 7.78
CA ASN A 10 -9.75 -16.53 8.34
C ASN A 10 -10.40 -17.50 9.36
N SER A 11 -11.72 -17.51 9.54
CA SER A 11 -12.40 -18.51 10.40
C SER A 11 -12.42 -19.94 9.81
N GLY A 12 -11.84 -20.13 8.63
CA GLY A 12 -11.87 -21.40 7.88
C GLY A 12 -13.10 -21.54 6.97
N LYS A 13 -13.79 -20.44 6.68
CA LYS A 13 -14.97 -20.34 5.81
C LYS A 13 -14.81 -21.06 4.46
N THR A 14 -13.79 -20.70 3.67
CA THR A 14 -13.52 -21.31 2.35
C THR A 14 -13.15 -22.78 2.47
N THR A 15 -12.44 -23.17 3.53
CA THR A 15 -12.11 -24.58 3.78
C THR A 15 -13.36 -25.40 4.07
N LEU A 16 -14.27 -24.87 4.89
CA LEU A 16 -15.53 -25.52 5.25
C LEU A 16 -16.50 -25.56 4.05
N PHE A 17 -16.55 -24.49 3.24
CA PHE A 17 -17.29 -24.47 1.98
C PHE A 17 -16.84 -25.60 1.05
N ASN A 18 -15.54 -25.70 0.77
CA ASN A 18 -14.97 -26.75 -0.08
C ASN A 18 -15.20 -28.17 0.49
N ALA A 19 -15.23 -28.30 1.83
CA ALA A 19 -15.54 -29.56 2.47
C ALA A 19 -17.01 -29.98 2.24
N ILE A 20 -17.94 -29.02 2.27
CA ILE A 20 -19.38 -29.25 2.07
C ILE A 20 -19.76 -29.46 0.59
N THR A 21 -19.27 -28.60 -0.31
CA THR A 21 -19.70 -28.58 -1.74
C THR A 21 -18.75 -29.33 -2.66
N GLY A 22 -17.47 -29.42 -2.31
CA GLY A 22 -16.42 -30.01 -3.15
C GLY A 22 -15.62 -28.95 -3.87
N LYS A 23 -15.06 -29.30 -5.04
CA LYS A 23 -14.32 -28.36 -5.91
C LYS A 23 -15.18 -27.79 -7.04
N ILE A 24 -16.47 -28.13 -7.10
CA ILE A 24 -17.38 -27.69 -8.16
C ILE A 24 -18.00 -26.37 -7.70
N GLU A 25 -17.56 -25.26 -8.30
CA GLU A 25 -18.02 -23.91 -7.98
C GLU A 25 -18.59 -23.26 -9.25
N TYR A 26 -19.77 -22.65 -9.16
CA TYR A 26 -20.15 -21.59 -10.10
C TYR A 26 -19.53 -20.29 -9.55
N VAL A 27 -18.42 -19.84 -10.15
CA VAL A 27 -17.73 -18.60 -9.75
C VAL A 27 -18.23 -17.46 -10.63
N GLY A 28 -19.08 -16.61 -10.06
CA GLY A 28 -19.49 -15.34 -10.65
C GLY A 28 -18.94 -14.16 -9.85
N ASN A 29 -19.32 -12.94 -10.23
CA ASN A 29 -19.09 -11.74 -9.40
C ASN A 29 -20.41 -11.31 -8.75
N TRP A 30 -20.33 -10.78 -7.53
CA TRP A 30 -21.47 -10.10 -6.92
C TRP A 30 -21.88 -8.89 -7.77
N PRO A 31 -23.18 -8.58 -7.93
CA PRO A 31 -23.64 -7.48 -8.77
C PRO A 31 -22.95 -6.15 -8.44
N GLY A 32 -22.32 -5.52 -9.44
CA GLY A 32 -21.71 -4.19 -9.30
C GLY A 32 -20.36 -4.14 -8.58
N VAL A 33 -19.75 -5.28 -8.22
CA VAL A 33 -18.44 -5.34 -7.53
C VAL A 33 -17.54 -6.44 -8.10
N THR A 34 -16.24 -6.37 -7.80
CA THR A 34 -15.22 -7.35 -8.22
C THR A 34 -15.07 -8.54 -7.26
N VAL A 35 -15.97 -8.68 -6.29
CA VAL A 35 -15.91 -9.75 -5.28
C VAL A 35 -16.51 -11.01 -5.86
N GLU A 36 -15.79 -12.13 -5.76
CA GLU A 36 -16.23 -13.45 -6.21
C GLU A 36 -17.46 -13.93 -5.41
N LYS A 37 -18.49 -14.38 -6.12
CA LYS A 37 -19.66 -15.08 -5.58
C LYS A 37 -19.46 -16.57 -5.83
N LYS A 38 -19.39 -17.35 -4.76
CA LYS A 38 -19.29 -18.82 -4.81
C LYS A 38 -20.59 -19.44 -4.35
N ALA A 39 -21.14 -20.31 -5.17
CA ALA A 39 -22.30 -21.13 -4.83
C ALA A 39 -22.07 -22.56 -5.29
N GLY A 40 -22.60 -23.51 -4.53
CA GLY A 40 -22.53 -24.93 -4.87
C GLY A 40 -23.51 -25.77 -4.06
N ASP A 41 -23.86 -26.92 -4.61
CA ASP A 41 -24.75 -27.88 -3.97
C ASP A 41 -24.01 -28.65 -2.87
N VAL A 42 -24.74 -29.03 -1.82
CA VAL A 42 -24.19 -29.89 -0.75
C VAL A 42 -23.91 -31.29 -1.31
N LYS A 43 -22.73 -31.86 -0.99
CA LYS A 43 -22.39 -33.22 -1.43
C LYS A 43 -23.43 -34.25 -0.97
N PRO A 44 -23.74 -35.27 -1.80
CA PRO A 44 -24.72 -36.30 -1.45
C PRO A 44 -24.40 -37.06 -0.15
N ASN A 45 -23.13 -37.24 0.19
CA ASN A 45 -22.71 -37.94 1.41
C ASN A 45 -22.97 -37.14 2.70
N LEU A 46 -23.13 -35.82 2.60
CA LEU A 46 -23.47 -34.92 3.72
C LEU A 46 -24.96 -34.57 3.74
N ASN A 47 -25.72 -34.99 2.72
CA ASN A 47 -27.15 -34.76 2.57
C ASN A 47 -27.91 -36.10 2.41
N PRO A 48 -27.93 -36.95 3.45
CA PRO A 48 -28.55 -38.27 3.38
C PRO A 48 -30.08 -38.21 3.14
N LYS A 49 -30.70 -37.08 3.49
CA LYS A 49 -32.14 -36.80 3.30
C LYS A 49 -32.50 -36.37 1.87
N LYS A 50 -31.51 -36.17 0.98
CA LYS A 50 -31.66 -35.74 -0.42
C LYS A 50 -32.52 -34.48 -0.59
N GLU A 51 -32.33 -33.52 0.29
CA GLU A 51 -32.98 -32.20 0.18
C GLU A 51 -32.28 -31.36 -0.91
N ASP A 52 -33.00 -30.43 -1.54
CA ASP A 52 -32.37 -29.48 -2.47
C ASP A 52 -31.67 -28.38 -1.66
N LEU A 53 -30.34 -28.46 -1.49
CA LEU A 53 -29.54 -27.58 -0.62
C LEU A 53 -28.46 -26.87 -1.43
N VAL A 54 -28.60 -25.54 -1.56
CA VAL A 54 -27.61 -24.67 -2.20
C VAL A 54 -26.93 -23.83 -1.14
N VAL A 55 -25.60 -23.93 -1.06
CA VAL A 55 -24.78 -23.12 -0.15
C VAL A 55 -24.17 -21.95 -0.91
N VAL A 56 -24.32 -20.75 -0.36
CA VAL A 56 -23.71 -19.52 -0.90
C VAL A 56 -22.68 -18.99 0.08
N ASP A 57 -21.44 -18.85 -0.38
CA ASP A 57 -20.35 -18.31 0.42
C ASP A 57 -20.42 -16.78 0.45
N LEU A 58 -20.61 -16.21 1.65
CA LEU A 58 -20.61 -14.75 1.81
C LEU A 58 -19.19 -14.23 2.04
N PRO A 59 -18.87 -13.00 1.61
CA PRO A 59 -17.60 -12.37 1.97
C PRO A 59 -17.39 -12.36 3.49
N GLY A 60 -16.16 -12.60 3.93
CA GLY A 60 -15.84 -12.62 5.36
C GLY A 60 -16.04 -11.24 5.98
N ALA A 61 -16.86 -11.15 7.02
CA ALA A 61 -17.24 -9.89 7.67
C ALA A 61 -16.96 -9.93 9.17
N TYR A 62 -16.63 -8.78 9.76
CA TYR A 62 -16.51 -8.63 11.22
C TYR A 62 -17.76 -8.01 11.85
N SER A 63 -18.56 -7.30 11.05
CA SER A 63 -19.79 -6.65 11.44
C SER A 63 -20.75 -6.57 10.24
N MET A 64 -22.05 -6.44 10.50
CA MET A 64 -23.07 -6.09 9.51
C MET A 64 -23.08 -4.58 9.20
N SER A 65 -22.19 -3.81 9.82
CA SER A 65 -22.01 -2.39 9.51
C SER A 65 -21.19 -2.24 8.22
N PRO A 66 -21.64 -1.43 7.25
CA PRO A 66 -21.05 -1.37 5.91
C PRO A 66 -19.80 -0.47 5.88
N TYR A 67 -18.73 -0.83 6.59
CA TYR A 67 -17.46 -0.09 6.55
C TYR A 67 -16.54 -0.55 5.41
N THR A 68 -16.78 -1.75 4.88
CA THR A 68 -16.07 -2.35 3.75
C THR A 68 -17.06 -2.87 2.71
N ASN A 69 -16.61 -2.99 1.46
CA ASN A 69 -17.42 -3.56 0.38
C ASN A 69 -17.86 -5.01 0.70
N GLU A 70 -17.00 -5.77 1.40
CA GLU A 70 -17.30 -7.13 1.89
C GLU A 70 -18.49 -7.13 2.86
N GLU A 71 -18.49 -6.22 3.85
CA GLU A 71 -19.58 -6.11 4.83
C GLU A 71 -20.89 -5.61 4.19
N ALA A 72 -20.80 -4.70 3.21
CA ALA A 72 -21.94 -4.23 2.45
C ALA A 72 -22.62 -5.37 1.68
N ILE A 73 -21.85 -6.20 0.97
CA ILE A 73 -22.38 -7.37 0.23
C ILE A 73 -23.04 -8.37 1.17
N THR A 74 -22.39 -8.68 2.31
CA THR A 74 -22.94 -9.61 3.30
C THR A 74 -24.28 -9.10 3.85
N LYS A 75 -24.37 -7.79 4.14
CA LYS A 75 -25.63 -7.15 4.55
C LYS A 75 -26.69 -7.20 3.45
N ASP A 76 -26.35 -6.77 2.24
CA ASP A 76 -27.28 -6.67 1.11
C ASP A 76 -27.80 -8.05 0.70
N PHE A 77 -26.96 -9.08 0.71
CA PHE A 77 -27.39 -10.44 0.41
C PHE A 77 -28.40 -10.95 1.44
N VAL A 78 -28.08 -10.80 2.73
CA VAL A 78 -28.95 -11.24 3.82
C VAL A 78 -30.31 -10.52 3.77
N GLN A 79 -30.34 -9.24 3.42
CA GLN A 79 -31.56 -8.44 3.34
C GLN A 79 -32.38 -8.69 2.06
N ASN A 80 -31.73 -8.86 0.91
CA ASN A 80 -32.40 -8.92 -0.39
C ASN A 80 -32.66 -10.35 -0.87
N GLU A 81 -31.72 -11.28 -0.65
CA GLU A 81 -31.86 -12.68 -1.13
C GLU A 81 -32.59 -13.60 -0.14
N ASN A 82 -32.85 -13.14 1.09
CA ASN A 82 -33.62 -13.84 2.14
C ASN A 82 -33.28 -15.34 2.26
N PRO A 83 -32.08 -15.70 2.73
CA PRO A 83 -31.69 -17.11 2.87
C PRO A 83 -32.58 -17.84 3.89
N ASP A 84 -32.79 -19.15 3.68
CA ASP A 84 -33.60 -19.99 4.57
C ASP A 84 -32.90 -20.26 5.92
N ALA A 85 -31.57 -20.30 5.92
CA ALA A 85 -30.74 -20.43 7.10
C ALA A 85 -29.34 -19.83 6.90
N ILE A 86 -28.68 -19.54 8.01
CA ILE A 86 -27.30 -19.08 8.07
C ILE A 86 -26.46 -20.13 8.81
N ILE A 87 -25.44 -20.66 8.14
CA ILE A 87 -24.33 -21.35 8.81
C ILE A 87 -23.32 -20.29 9.20
N ASN A 88 -23.21 -20.01 10.50
CA ASN A 88 -22.27 -19.06 11.03
C ASN A 88 -21.00 -19.76 11.51
N ILE A 89 -19.87 -19.49 10.87
CA ILE A 89 -18.59 -20.13 11.15
C ILE A 89 -17.82 -19.30 12.18
N VAL A 90 -17.73 -19.86 13.37
CA VAL A 90 -17.09 -19.27 14.55
C VAL A 90 -15.73 -19.93 14.74
N ASP A 91 -14.68 -19.12 14.85
CA ASP A 91 -13.33 -19.65 15.13
C ASP A 91 -13.20 -19.96 16.63
N ALA A 92 -13.07 -21.24 16.97
CA ALA A 92 -12.92 -21.68 18.36
C ALA A 92 -11.70 -21.04 19.04
N THR A 93 -10.63 -20.73 18.29
CA THR A 93 -9.41 -20.13 18.85
C THR A 93 -9.58 -18.65 19.21
N ASN A 94 -10.63 -17.99 18.73
CA ASN A 94 -10.89 -16.57 18.93
C ASN A 94 -12.40 -16.31 19.15
N LEU A 95 -12.97 -17.01 20.13
CA LEU A 95 -14.41 -17.10 20.36
C LEU A 95 -15.08 -15.73 20.53
N SER A 96 -14.56 -14.85 21.40
CA SER A 96 -15.15 -13.53 21.65
C SER A 96 -15.31 -12.68 20.39
N ARG A 97 -14.34 -12.73 19.48
CA ARG A 97 -14.41 -11.94 18.25
C ARG A 97 -15.47 -12.49 17.30
N SER A 98 -15.53 -13.81 17.15
CA SER A 98 -16.52 -14.44 16.27
C SER A 98 -17.94 -14.34 16.80
N LEU A 99 -18.12 -14.41 18.11
CA LEU A 99 -19.43 -14.23 18.73
C LEU A 99 -19.97 -12.80 18.58
N PHE A 100 -19.10 -11.79 18.49
CA PHE A 100 -19.55 -10.42 18.20
C PHE A 100 -20.36 -10.35 16.88
N PHE A 101 -19.83 -10.88 15.78
CA PHE A 101 -20.56 -10.92 14.51
C PHE A 101 -21.81 -11.81 14.60
N THR A 102 -21.71 -12.91 15.35
CA THR A 102 -22.82 -13.83 15.62
C THR A 102 -24.02 -13.13 16.24
N THR A 103 -23.82 -12.22 17.21
CA THR A 103 -24.93 -11.49 17.84
C THR A 103 -25.77 -10.72 16.83
N GLN A 104 -25.14 -10.11 15.82
CA GLN A 104 -25.83 -9.36 14.79
C GLN A 104 -26.57 -10.28 13.81
N LEU A 105 -26.03 -11.46 13.52
CA LEU A 105 -26.71 -12.45 12.69
C LEU A 105 -27.98 -13.01 13.37
N LEU A 106 -27.92 -13.22 14.69
CA LEU A 106 -29.05 -13.70 15.48
C LEU A 106 -30.21 -12.68 15.53
N GLU A 107 -29.90 -11.37 15.43
CA GLU A 107 -30.89 -10.28 15.40
C GLU A 107 -31.69 -10.20 14.08
N LEU A 108 -31.27 -10.91 13.02
CA LEU A 108 -31.93 -10.90 11.71
C LEU A 108 -33.25 -11.69 11.68
N GLY A 109 -33.47 -12.57 12.66
CA GLY A 109 -34.63 -13.46 12.70
C GLY A 109 -34.59 -14.63 11.71
N ILE A 110 -33.49 -14.78 10.96
CA ILE A 110 -33.22 -15.93 10.09
C ILE A 110 -32.62 -17.05 10.94
N PRO A 111 -33.06 -18.32 10.81
CA PRO A 111 -32.44 -19.47 11.46
C PRO A 111 -30.91 -19.49 11.37
N VAL A 112 -30.21 -19.57 12.52
CA VAL A 112 -28.74 -19.65 12.56
C VAL A 112 -28.31 -21.00 13.14
N VAL A 113 -27.31 -21.62 12.54
CA VAL A 113 -26.58 -22.76 13.11
C VAL A 113 -25.10 -22.40 13.16
N ILE A 114 -24.48 -22.57 14.33
CA ILE A 114 -23.07 -22.22 14.54
C ILE A 114 -22.19 -23.43 14.22
N ALA A 115 -21.26 -23.26 13.30
CA ALA A 115 -20.15 -24.17 13.08
C ALA A 115 -18.94 -23.68 13.88
N LEU A 116 -18.68 -24.28 15.04
CA LEU A 116 -17.53 -23.98 15.89
C LEU A 116 -16.29 -24.66 15.32
N ASN A 117 -15.58 -23.95 14.44
CA ASN A 117 -14.51 -24.48 13.61
C ASN A 117 -13.13 -24.37 14.30
N LYS A 118 -12.16 -25.16 13.85
CA LYS A 118 -10.80 -25.28 14.43
C LYS A 118 -10.78 -25.77 15.88
N SER A 119 -11.77 -26.59 16.26
CA SER A 119 -11.87 -27.14 17.62
C SER A 119 -10.65 -27.99 18.01
N ASP A 120 -9.93 -28.56 17.04
CA ASP A 120 -8.68 -29.30 17.28
C ASP A 120 -7.52 -28.42 17.76
N LEU A 121 -7.51 -27.14 17.37
CA LEU A 121 -6.47 -26.20 17.79
C LEU A 121 -6.68 -25.74 19.24
N THR A 122 -7.93 -25.56 19.67
CA THR A 122 -8.25 -25.23 21.06
C THR A 122 -7.92 -26.39 22.00
N GLU A 123 -8.22 -27.63 21.60
CA GLU A 123 -7.86 -28.83 22.38
C GLU A 123 -6.34 -28.95 22.56
N LYS A 124 -5.55 -28.75 21.50
CA LYS A 124 -4.08 -28.74 21.56
C LYS A 124 -3.52 -27.66 22.49
N LYS A 125 -4.20 -26.51 22.58
CA LYS A 125 -3.84 -25.42 23.50
C LYS A 125 -4.37 -25.62 24.93
N GLY A 126 -5.13 -26.69 25.18
CA GLY A 126 -5.74 -26.96 26.48
C GLY A 126 -6.92 -26.03 26.80
N THR A 127 -7.58 -25.48 25.80
CA THR A 127 -8.82 -24.71 25.95
C THR A 127 -10.00 -25.62 25.68
N ILE A 128 -10.94 -25.68 26.62
CA ILE A 128 -12.19 -26.45 26.51
C ILE A 128 -13.34 -25.45 26.42
N ILE A 129 -14.20 -25.61 25.42
CA ILE A 129 -15.40 -24.79 25.24
C ILE A 129 -16.62 -25.66 25.56
N ASN A 130 -17.45 -25.22 26.50
CA ASN A 130 -18.70 -25.90 26.84
C ASN A 130 -19.77 -25.60 25.78
N VAL A 131 -19.93 -26.54 24.84
CA VAL A 131 -20.83 -26.40 23.68
C VAL A 131 -22.32 -26.34 24.07
N PRO A 132 -22.82 -27.20 24.98
CA PRO A 132 -24.19 -27.08 25.49
C PRO A 132 -24.53 -25.70 26.06
N GLU A 133 -23.69 -25.18 26.97
CA GLU A 133 -23.92 -23.86 27.59
C GLU A 133 -23.87 -22.74 26.54
N LEU A 134 -22.96 -22.82 25.56
CA LEU A 134 -22.87 -21.85 24.48
C LEU A 134 -24.12 -21.87 23.58
N SER A 135 -24.66 -23.06 23.30
CA SER A 135 -25.90 -23.25 22.54
C SER A 135 -27.10 -22.66 23.27
N ASP A 136 -27.19 -22.86 24.59
CA ASP A 136 -28.27 -22.33 25.42
C ASP A 136 -28.21 -20.80 25.54
N ALA A 137 -27.01 -20.24 25.74
CA ALA A 137 -26.81 -18.80 25.86
C ALA A 137 -27.14 -18.04 24.55
N LEU A 138 -26.75 -18.61 23.40
CA LEU A 138 -27.00 -18.01 22.09
C LEU A 138 -28.37 -18.36 21.49
N LYS A 139 -29.08 -19.34 22.10
CA LYS A 139 -30.38 -19.84 21.65
C LYS A 139 -30.35 -20.36 20.21
N CYS A 140 -29.25 -20.99 19.80
CA CYS A 140 -29.11 -21.61 18.50
C CYS A 140 -28.18 -22.84 18.57
N PRO A 141 -28.35 -23.84 17.68
CA PRO A 141 -27.50 -25.03 17.71
C PRO A 141 -26.03 -24.69 17.43
N VAL A 142 -25.13 -25.29 18.21
CA VAL A 142 -23.67 -25.14 18.07
C VAL A 142 -23.05 -26.51 17.83
N ILE A 143 -22.41 -26.68 16.67
CA ILE A 143 -21.78 -27.94 16.26
C ILE A 143 -20.27 -27.74 16.13
N GLN A 144 -19.49 -28.61 16.78
CA GLN A 144 -18.02 -28.60 16.63
C GLN A 144 -17.61 -29.13 15.26
N THR A 145 -16.74 -28.39 14.58
CA THR A 145 -16.28 -28.75 13.24
C THR A 145 -14.76 -28.64 13.10
N ILE A 146 -14.20 -29.49 12.22
CA ILE A 146 -12.79 -29.46 11.83
C ILE A 146 -12.71 -29.58 10.31
N ALA A 147 -12.75 -28.45 9.62
CA ALA A 147 -12.84 -28.41 8.15
C ALA A 147 -11.64 -29.06 7.41
N THR A 148 -10.50 -29.25 8.08
CA THR A 148 -9.28 -29.85 7.50
C THR A 148 -9.23 -31.38 7.60
N LYS A 149 -10.06 -32.00 8.44
CA LYS A 149 -10.10 -33.47 8.60
C LYS A 149 -11.07 -34.09 7.60
N SER A 150 -10.68 -35.24 7.03
CA SER A 150 -11.50 -36.02 6.11
C SER A 150 -12.62 -36.79 6.82
N GLU A 151 -12.40 -37.22 8.07
CA GLU A 151 -13.33 -38.02 8.88
C GLU A 151 -13.52 -37.40 10.27
N ASN A 152 -14.65 -37.69 10.92
CA ASN A 152 -15.04 -37.13 12.24
C ASN A 152 -14.91 -35.60 12.30
N ASN A 153 -15.38 -34.92 11.26
CA ASN A 153 -15.23 -33.47 11.08
C ASN A 153 -16.47 -32.64 11.49
N GLY A 154 -17.55 -33.28 11.95
CA GLY A 154 -18.78 -32.64 12.40
C GLY A 154 -19.68 -32.08 11.29
N LEU A 155 -19.31 -32.23 10.02
CA LEU A 155 -20.04 -31.60 8.90
C LEU A 155 -21.42 -32.23 8.65
N LEU A 156 -21.56 -33.54 8.86
CA LEU A 156 -22.85 -34.22 8.69
C LEU A 156 -23.87 -33.74 9.72
N GLU A 157 -23.45 -33.65 10.99
CA GLU A 157 -24.28 -33.15 12.09
C GLU A 157 -24.65 -31.66 11.90
N LEU A 158 -23.72 -30.87 11.36
CA LEU A 158 -23.98 -29.47 11.00
C LEU A 158 -25.09 -29.34 9.95
N ILE A 159 -25.00 -30.08 8.85
CA ILE A 159 -26.02 -30.04 7.79
C ILE A 159 -27.37 -30.57 8.28
N ASP A 160 -27.38 -31.65 9.07
CA ASP A 160 -28.61 -32.21 9.62
C ASP A 160 -29.31 -31.23 10.58
N SER A 161 -28.54 -30.51 11.38
CA SER A 161 -29.03 -29.43 12.25
C SER A 161 -29.66 -28.30 11.43
N VAL A 162 -29.02 -27.87 10.34
CA VAL A 162 -29.57 -26.82 9.45
C VAL A 162 -30.91 -27.25 8.86
N VAL A 163 -31.00 -28.47 8.32
CA VAL A 163 -32.25 -29.00 7.76
C VAL A 163 -33.35 -29.04 8.84
N THR A 164 -33.00 -29.41 10.06
CA THR A 164 -33.94 -29.49 11.19
C THR A 164 -34.48 -28.11 11.58
N VAL A 165 -33.62 -27.09 11.71
CA VAL A 165 -34.07 -25.74 12.08
C VAL A 165 -34.91 -25.10 10.96
N VAL A 166 -34.53 -25.29 9.69
CA VAL A 166 -35.31 -24.79 8.55
C VAL A 166 -36.70 -25.44 8.51
N LYS A 167 -36.79 -26.76 8.68
CA LYS A 167 -38.07 -27.49 8.68
C LYS A 167 -38.97 -27.13 9.86
N ALA A 168 -38.39 -26.75 11.01
CA ALA A 168 -39.15 -26.29 12.16
C ALA A 168 -39.93 -24.98 11.90
N LYS A 169 -39.57 -24.23 10.84
CA LYS A 169 -40.19 -22.95 10.45
C LYS A 169 -40.28 -21.91 11.59
N LYS A 170 -39.41 -22.02 12.60
CA LYS A 170 -39.32 -21.05 13.70
C LYS A 170 -38.32 -19.97 13.31
N LYS A 171 -38.67 -18.71 13.57
CA LYS A 171 -37.72 -17.60 13.46
C LYS A 171 -36.67 -17.72 14.56
N GLN A 172 -35.44 -17.30 14.24
CA GLN A 172 -34.38 -17.23 15.24
C GLN A 172 -34.75 -16.19 16.31
N ILE A 173 -34.64 -16.58 17.58
CA ILE A 173 -34.83 -15.68 18.71
C ILE A 173 -33.45 -15.18 19.12
N ALA A 174 -33.22 -13.87 19.00
CA ALA A 174 -31.99 -13.26 19.45
C ALA A 174 -31.90 -13.29 21.00
N PRO A 175 -30.70 -13.44 21.58
CA PRO A 175 -30.50 -13.20 23.00
C PRO A 175 -30.82 -11.74 23.34
N ASN A 176 -31.19 -11.46 24.60
CA ASN A 176 -31.55 -10.10 25.01
C ASN A 176 -30.30 -9.27 25.33
N ILE A 177 -29.82 -8.50 24.35
CA ILE A 177 -28.58 -7.69 24.45
C ILE A 177 -28.87 -6.23 24.89
N GLY A 178 -30.13 -5.92 25.26
CA GLY A 178 -30.47 -4.63 25.90
C GLY A 178 -30.42 -3.41 24.98
N GLY A 179 -31.37 -3.29 24.05
CA GLY A 179 -31.63 -2.06 23.28
C GLY A 179 -30.72 -1.83 22.06
N THR A 180 -30.10 -2.88 21.53
CA THR A 180 -29.20 -2.86 20.35
C THR A 180 -29.93 -2.80 19.00
N ALA A 181 -31.23 -3.12 18.97
CA ALA A 181 -31.99 -3.34 17.75
C ALA A 181 -32.40 -2.07 16.97
N LYS A 182 -32.17 -0.86 17.52
CA LYS A 182 -32.58 0.42 16.92
C LYS A 182 -31.52 1.51 17.06
N ALA A 183 -30.30 1.24 16.60
CA ALA A 183 -29.29 2.29 16.45
C ALA A 183 -29.45 3.00 15.10
N SER A 184 -29.59 4.32 15.14
CA SER A 184 -29.77 5.19 13.98
C SER A 184 -28.64 6.22 13.85
N THR A 185 -28.09 6.66 14.99
CA THR A 185 -26.97 7.61 15.05
C THR A 185 -25.64 6.90 15.34
N LYS A 186 -24.52 7.52 14.95
CA LYS A 186 -23.18 6.97 15.19
C LYS A 186 -22.96 6.62 16.67
N GLU A 187 -23.35 7.50 17.57
CA GLU A 187 -23.19 7.29 19.03
C GLU A 187 -24.04 6.11 19.54
N GLU A 188 -25.22 5.88 18.96
CA GLU A 188 -26.07 4.73 19.29
C GLU A 188 -25.43 3.42 18.83
N PHE A 189 -24.81 3.38 17.64
CA PHE A 189 -24.05 2.22 17.17
C PHE A 189 -22.87 1.92 18.12
N GLU A 190 -22.12 2.93 18.54
CA GLU A 190 -21.01 2.74 19.48
C GLU A 190 -21.47 2.21 20.84
N LYS A 191 -22.61 2.70 21.35
CA LYS A 191 -23.21 2.19 22.59
C LYS A 191 -23.72 0.76 22.43
N ALA A 192 -24.36 0.44 21.31
CA ALA A 192 -24.85 -0.90 21.02
C ALA A 192 -23.70 -1.90 20.90
N ASP A 193 -22.62 -1.54 20.20
CA ASP A 193 -21.45 -2.40 20.04
C ASP A 193 -20.73 -2.64 21.37
N LYS A 194 -20.61 -1.63 22.24
CA LYS A 194 -20.08 -1.82 23.60
C LYS A 194 -20.89 -2.83 24.40
N LYS A 195 -22.23 -2.79 24.30
CA LYS A 195 -23.12 -3.77 24.95
C LYS A 195 -22.95 -5.17 24.38
N ARG A 196 -22.85 -5.30 23.04
CA ARG A 196 -22.56 -6.58 22.38
C ARG A 196 -21.22 -7.16 22.86
N PHE A 197 -20.18 -6.34 22.95
CA PHE A 197 -18.88 -6.77 23.47
C PHE A 197 -18.96 -7.23 24.93
N ALA A 198 -19.69 -6.51 25.79
CA ALA A 198 -19.90 -6.93 27.18
C ALA A 198 -20.60 -8.29 27.25
N PHE A 199 -21.74 -8.42 26.58
CA PHE A 199 -22.51 -9.67 26.52
C PHE A 199 -21.69 -10.87 26.03
N VAL A 200 -20.90 -10.66 24.98
CA VAL A 200 -20.04 -11.72 24.43
C VAL A 200 -18.92 -12.09 25.39
N ASN A 201 -18.30 -11.11 26.06
CA ASN A 201 -17.26 -11.40 27.05
C ASN A 201 -17.82 -12.17 28.25
N ASP A 202 -19.03 -11.85 28.68
CA ASP A 202 -19.72 -12.55 29.78
C ASP A 202 -19.94 -14.03 29.39
N ILE A 203 -20.55 -14.30 28.23
CA ILE A 203 -20.74 -15.68 27.73
C ILE A 203 -19.43 -16.43 27.62
N VAL A 204 -18.40 -15.81 27.01
CA VAL A 204 -17.10 -16.47 26.83
C VAL A 204 -16.47 -16.83 28.17
N SER A 205 -16.60 -15.97 29.18
CA SER A 205 -16.08 -16.25 30.52
C SER A 205 -16.76 -17.43 31.21
N GLU A 206 -18.04 -17.67 30.91
CA GLU A 206 -18.81 -18.79 31.45
C GLU A 206 -18.44 -20.10 30.75
N VAL A 207 -18.40 -20.11 29.40
CA VAL A 207 -18.27 -21.32 28.58
C VAL A 207 -16.83 -21.74 28.26
N GLU A 208 -15.86 -20.82 28.33
CA GLU A 208 -14.47 -21.09 27.98
C GLU A 208 -13.64 -21.41 29.23
N ARG A 209 -13.11 -22.63 29.32
CA ARG A 209 -12.19 -23.06 30.37
C ARG A 209 -10.79 -23.22 29.78
N LYS A 210 -9.85 -22.37 30.19
CA LYS A 210 -8.45 -22.39 29.72
C LYS A 210 -7.55 -23.10 30.74
N LYS A 211 -6.76 -24.08 30.29
CA LYS A 211 -5.73 -24.76 31.12
C LYS A 211 -4.56 -23.83 31.49
N VAL A 212 -4.31 -22.78 30.69
CA VAL A 212 -3.36 -21.71 30.98
C VAL A 212 -4.16 -20.46 31.33
N SER A 213 -4.00 -19.94 32.56
CA SER A 213 -4.68 -18.70 32.93
C SER A 213 -4.15 -17.55 32.06
N PRO A 214 -5.00 -16.59 31.65
CA PRO A 214 -4.58 -15.40 30.92
C PRO A 214 -3.58 -14.52 31.71
N GLU A 215 -3.36 -14.80 33.00
CA GLU A 215 -2.38 -14.09 33.83
C GLU A 215 -0.93 -14.57 33.60
N LYS A 216 -0.74 -15.79 33.05
CA LYS A 216 0.60 -16.29 32.72
C LYS A 216 1.07 -15.72 31.38
N GLN A 217 1.94 -14.72 31.45
CA GLN A 217 2.56 -14.11 30.28
C GLN A 217 3.32 -15.14 29.44
N THR A 218 2.96 -15.24 28.17
CA THR A 218 3.72 -16.03 27.19
C THR A 218 5.01 -15.31 26.79
N ILE A 219 5.94 -16.03 26.16
CA ILE A 219 7.15 -15.41 25.59
C ILE A 219 6.78 -14.34 24.56
N GLN A 220 5.70 -14.57 23.79
CA GLN A 220 5.18 -13.61 22.82
C GLN A 220 4.70 -12.32 23.51
N ASP A 221 3.99 -12.42 24.63
CA ASP A 221 3.53 -11.25 25.40
C ASP A 221 4.70 -10.41 25.94
N LYS A 222 5.80 -11.07 26.36
CA LYS A 222 7.01 -10.37 26.81
C LYS A 222 7.67 -9.60 25.67
N VAL A 223 7.74 -10.20 24.48
CA VAL A 223 8.31 -9.56 23.28
C VAL A 223 7.41 -8.41 22.82
N ASP A 224 6.10 -8.60 22.76
CA ASP A 224 5.13 -7.58 22.38
C ASP A 224 5.14 -6.39 23.35
N ARG A 225 5.39 -6.60 24.64
CA ARG A 225 5.56 -5.50 25.62
C ARG A 225 6.68 -4.53 25.24
N ILE A 226 7.72 -5.02 24.56
CA ILE A 226 8.86 -4.21 24.10
C ILE A 226 8.59 -3.68 22.69
N ILE A 227 8.27 -4.58 21.75
CA ILE A 227 8.13 -4.27 20.33
C ILE A 227 6.87 -3.43 20.05
N ALA A 228 5.74 -3.76 20.68
CA ALA A 228 4.50 -3.01 20.54
C ALA A 228 4.38 -1.87 21.59
N HIS A 229 5.47 -1.54 22.30
CA HIS A 229 5.45 -0.47 23.29
C HIS A 229 5.14 0.88 22.65
N LYS A 230 4.42 1.73 23.39
CA LYS A 230 4.02 3.06 22.92
C LYS A 230 5.15 4.00 22.53
N TRP A 231 6.31 3.89 23.19
CA TRP A 231 7.48 4.74 22.94
C TRP A 231 8.66 3.96 22.38
N LEU A 232 8.85 2.70 22.79
CA LEU A 232 10.00 1.89 22.35
C LEU A 232 9.75 1.22 20.99
N GLY A 233 8.47 1.02 20.62
CA GLY A 233 8.14 0.41 19.34
C GLY A 233 8.60 1.22 18.13
N ILE A 234 8.57 2.56 18.20
CA ILE A 234 8.98 3.43 17.09
C ILE A 234 10.51 3.41 16.88
N PRO A 235 11.37 3.59 17.90
CA PRO A 235 12.81 3.42 17.75
C PRO A 235 13.21 2.03 17.30
N ILE A 236 12.64 0.97 17.88
CA ILE A 236 12.93 -0.42 17.47
C ILE A 236 12.58 -0.62 16.00
N PHE A 237 11.44 -0.10 15.59
CA PHE A 237 11.01 -0.12 14.21
C PHE A 237 11.96 0.64 13.28
N ALA A 238 12.41 1.84 13.67
CA ALA A 238 13.40 2.60 12.91
C ALA A 238 14.73 1.83 12.75
N VAL A 239 15.22 1.18 13.81
CA VAL A 239 16.45 0.36 13.76
C VAL A 239 16.28 -0.84 12.83
N ILE A 240 15.14 -1.55 12.90
CA ILE A 240 14.88 -2.70 12.03
C ILE A 240 14.80 -2.27 10.56
N VAL A 241 14.12 -1.17 10.26
CA VAL A 241 14.06 -0.63 8.90
C VAL A 241 15.44 -0.19 8.43
N TRP A 242 16.21 0.50 9.27
CA TRP A 242 17.60 0.87 8.97
C TRP A 242 18.46 -0.35 8.64
N LEU A 243 18.34 -1.45 9.40
CA LEU A 243 19.03 -2.72 9.10
C LEU A 243 18.60 -3.30 7.74
N VAL A 244 17.30 -3.32 7.45
CA VAL A 244 16.78 -3.80 6.16
C VAL A 244 17.35 -2.98 5.01
N PHE A 245 17.38 -1.65 5.13
CA PHE A 245 17.95 -0.77 4.11
C PHE A 245 19.47 -0.93 4.01
N SER A 246 20.19 -1.06 5.12
CA SER A 246 21.64 -1.25 5.13
C SER A 246 22.02 -2.55 4.42
N ILE A 247 21.33 -3.66 4.73
CA ILE A 247 21.55 -4.95 4.06
C ILE A 247 21.25 -4.84 2.55
N SER A 248 20.16 -4.17 2.19
CA SER A 248 19.69 -4.09 0.81
C SER A 248 20.42 -3.07 -0.07
N GLN A 249 20.86 -1.95 0.47
CA GLN A 249 21.36 -0.80 -0.31
C GLN A 249 22.82 -0.50 -0.04
N SER A 250 23.40 -0.95 1.08
CA SER A 250 24.80 -0.65 1.44
C SER A 250 25.69 -1.89 1.48
N TRP A 251 25.12 -3.08 1.66
CA TRP A 251 25.90 -4.32 1.81
C TRP A 251 25.61 -5.32 0.68
N LEU A 252 24.60 -6.17 0.86
CA LEU A 252 24.38 -7.33 -0.02
C LEU A 252 23.83 -6.93 -1.39
N GLY A 253 23.02 -5.88 -1.47
CA GLY A 253 22.44 -5.44 -2.75
C GLY A 253 23.49 -4.94 -3.74
N PRO A 254 24.31 -3.93 -3.41
CA PRO A 254 25.40 -3.46 -4.27
C PRO A 254 26.34 -4.60 -4.69
N MET A 255 26.81 -5.42 -3.74
CA MET A 255 27.67 -6.56 -4.04
C MET A 255 27.11 -7.49 -5.12
N LEU A 256 25.79 -7.71 -5.13
CA LEU A 256 25.13 -8.50 -6.17
C LEU A 256 24.95 -7.70 -7.47
N ALA A 257 24.64 -6.40 -7.39
CA ALA A 257 24.54 -5.52 -8.55
C ALA A 257 25.85 -5.46 -9.33
N ASP A 258 26.97 -5.20 -8.66
CA ASP A 258 28.29 -5.07 -9.30
C ASP A 258 28.66 -6.37 -10.03
N TYR A 259 28.34 -7.50 -9.42
CA TYR A 259 28.54 -8.81 -10.05
C TYR A 259 27.76 -8.97 -11.37
N PHE A 260 26.49 -8.55 -11.40
CA PHE A 260 25.66 -8.65 -12.60
C PHE A 260 25.95 -7.55 -13.61
N VAL A 261 26.29 -6.33 -13.18
CA VAL A 261 26.67 -5.21 -14.04
C VAL A 261 27.99 -5.53 -14.75
N GLY A 262 28.97 -6.09 -14.05
CA GLY A 262 30.23 -6.52 -14.68
C GLY A 262 30.05 -7.54 -15.82
N TRP A 263 28.99 -8.36 -15.78
CA TRP A 263 28.63 -9.23 -16.90
C TRP A 263 28.06 -8.45 -18.09
N ILE A 264 27.30 -7.39 -17.84
CA ILE A 264 26.79 -6.49 -18.87
C ILE A 264 27.92 -5.66 -19.48
N ASP A 265 28.87 -5.18 -18.67
CA ASP A 265 30.03 -4.44 -19.15
C ASP A 265 30.93 -5.32 -20.02
N SER A 266 31.14 -6.57 -19.63
CA SER A 266 31.83 -7.55 -20.48
C SER A 266 31.12 -7.75 -21.82
N LEU A 267 29.78 -7.77 -21.82
CA LEU A 267 29.00 -7.85 -23.05
C LEU A 267 29.10 -6.56 -23.88
N TYR A 268 29.13 -5.40 -23.22
CA TYR A 268 29.31 -4.10 -23.86
C TYR A 268 30.63 -4.06 -24.64
N GLU A 269 31.75 -4.46 -24.02
CA GLU A 269 33.07 -4.49 -24.66
C GLU A 269 33.12 -5.45 -25.85
N VAL A 270 32.53 -6.64 -25.72
CA VAL A 270 32.43 -7.62 -26.82
C VAL A 270 31.63 -7.06 -27.99
N VAL A 271 30.49 -6.40 -27.73
CA VAL A 271 29.67 -5.83 -28.79
C VAL A 271 30.35 -4.61 -29.42
N ALA A 272 30.99 -3.75 -28.63
CA ALA A 272 31.73 -2.58 -29.12
C ALA A 272 32.88 -3.00 -30.05
N SER A 273 33.65 -4.04 -29.68
CA SER A 273 34.71 -4.57 -30.52
C SER A 273 34.22 -5.23 -31.81
N LEU A 274 33.02 -5.83 -31.80
CA LEU A 274 32.41 -6.46 -32.99
C LEU A 274 31.81 -5.45 -33.97
N LEU A 275 31.35 -4.29 -33.49
CA LEU A 275 30.80 -3.22 -34.33
C LEU A 275 31.87 -2.61 -35.26
N GLY A 276 33.12 -2.49 -34.79
CA GLY A 276 34.20 -1.85 -35.55
C GLY A 276 33.97 -0.35 -35.82
N GLU A 277 34.92 0.33 -36.48
CA GLU A 277 34.84 1.77 -36.77
C GLU A 277 33.94 2.11 -37.99
N ASP A 278 33.56 1.10 -38.78
CA ASP A 278 32.81 1.28 -40.05
C ASP A 278 31.28 1.36 -39.87
N VAL A 279 30.76 1.20 -38.65
CA VAL A 279 29.31 1.26 -38.38
C VAL A 279 28.86 2.70 -38.21
N ASN A 280 27.65 2.99 -38.72
CA ASN A 280 27.02 4.29 -38.55
C ASN A 280 27.01 4.68 -37.04
N PRO A 281 27.57 5.84 -36.66
CA PRO A 281 27.67 6.29 -35.26
C PRO A 281 26.33 6.27 -34.52
N VAL A 282 25.23 6.52 -35.25
CA VAL A 282 23.86 6.46 -34.73
C VAL A 282 23.49 5.06 -34.25
N VAL A 283 23.80 4.05 -35.04
CA VAL A 283 23.47 2.65 -34.72
C VAL A 283 24.36 2.17 -33.58
N ALA A 284 25.63 2.56 -33.58
CA ALA A 284 26.56 2.24 -32.50
C ALA A 284 26.08 2.82 -31.16
N SER A 285 25.78 4.13 -31.08
CA SER A 285 25.32 4.75 -29.83
C SER A 285 23.95 4.24 -29.38
N LEU A 286 23.00 3.99 -30.30
CA LEU A 286 21.71 3.42 -29.91
C LEU A 286 21.84 2.00 -29.34
N LEU A 287 22.73 1.18 -29.92
CA LEU A 287 22.88 -0.21 -29.51
C LEU A 287 23.72 -0.35 -28.24
N LEU A 288 24.83 0.37 -28.14
CA LEU A 288 25.72 0.37 -26.98
C LEU A 288 25.11 1.15 -25.81
N ASP A 289 24.86 2.44 -25.96
CA ASP A 289 24.41 3.30 -24.86
C ASP A 289 22.90 3.18 -24.61
N GLY A 290 22.11 3.14 -25.68
CA GLY A 290 20.64 3.08 -25.60
C GLY A 290 20.12 1.75 -25.08
N ILE A 291 20.51 0.64 -25.73
CA ILE A 291 20.01 -0.71 -25.42
C ILE A 291 20.85 -1.38 -24.33
N ILE A 292 22.16 -1.59 -24.55
CA ILE A 292 23.00 -2.32 -23.59
C ILE A 292 23.13 -1.52 -22.28
N GLY A 293 23.41 -0.22 -22.36
CA GLY A 293 23.41 0.67 -21.20
C GLY A 293 22.05 0.71 -20.49
N GLY A 294 20.95 0.73 -21.25
CA GLY A 294 19.59 0.63 -20.70
C GLY A 294 19.32 -0.68 -19.95
N VAL A 295 19.81 -1.81 -20.47
CA VAL A 295 19.75 -3.11 -19.78
C VAL A 295 20.65 -3.10 -18.54
N GLY A 296 21.85 -2.53 -18.63
CA GLY A 296 22.77 -2.35 -17.51
C GLY A 296 22.13 -1.62 -16.34
N ALA A 297 21.43 -0.51 -16.60
CA ALA A 297 20.70 0.22 -15.57
C ALA A 297 19.62 -0.63 -14.86
N VAL A 298 18.86 -1.43 -15.62
CA VAL A 298 17.84 -2.33 -15.05
C VAL A 298 18.48 -3.45 -14.22
N VAL A 299 19.58 -4.02 -14.72
CA VAL A 299 20.31 -5.11 -14.06
C VAL A 299 21.04 -4.62 -12.80
N GLY A 300 21.59 -3.41 -12.81
CA GLY A 300 22.21 -2.80 -11.63
C GLY A 300 21.21 -2.54 -10.51
N PHE A 301 19.99 -2.10 -10.82
CA PHE A 301 19.00 -1.79 -9.78
C PHE A 301 18.23 -3.02 -9.24
N LEU A 302 18.12 -4.08 -10.05
CA LEU A 302 17.30 -5.25 -9.73
C LEU A 302 17.73 -5.99 -8.44
N PRO A 303 19.02 -6.30 -8.20
CA PRO A 303 19.47 -6.99 -6.99
C PRO A 303 19.17 -6.25 -5.70
N LEU A 304 19.33 -4.91 -5.70
CA LEU A 304 19.03 -4.07 -4.54
C LEU A 304 17.56 -4.24 -4.13
N ILE A 305 16.64 -4.15 -5.10
CA ILE A 305 15.20 -4.36 -4.86
C ILE A 305 14.91 -5.80 -4.40
N MET A 306 15.58 -6.80 -4.99
CA MET A 306 15.37 -8.20 -4.64
C MET A 306 15.72 -8.47 -3.18
N VAL A 307 16.89 -8.02 -2.73
CA VAL A 307 17.31 -8.14 -1.33
C VAL A 307 16.33 -7.41 -0.41
N LEU A 308 15.88 -6.20 -0.80
CA LEU A 308 14.88 -5.46 -0.03
C LEU A 308 13.59 -6.27 0.16
N PHE A 309 13.04 -6.83 -0.92
CA PHE A 309 11.82 -7.62 -0.84
C PHE A 309 11.98 -8.90 -0.07
N PHE A 310 13.15 -9.53 -0.15
CA PHE A 310 13.46 -10.69 0.65
C PHE A 310 13.41 -10.34 2.14
N CYS A 311 14.08 -9.27 2.57
CA CYS A 311 14.06 -8.79 3.95
C CYS A 311 12.64 -8.41 4.42
N LEU A 312 11.89 -7.67 3.60
CA LEU A 312 10.51 -7.30 3.91
C LEU A 312 9.58 -8.51 4.03
N ALA A 313 9.74 -9.51 3.15
CA ALA A 313 8.98 -10.74 3.22
C ALA A 313 9.28 -11.54 4.49
N LEU A 314 10.53 -11.55 4.97
CA LEU A 314 10.88 -12.16 6.27
C LEU A 314 10.19 -11.42 7.43
N LEU A 315 10.16 -10.09 7.41
CA LEU A 315 9.47 -9.30 8.45
C LEU A 315 7.95 -9.51 8.42
N GLU A 316 7.35 -9.61 7.23
CA GLU A 316 5.94 -9.93 7.07
C GLU A 316 5.61 -11.33 7.58
N ASP A 317 6.41 -12.34 7.19
CA ASP A 317 6.22 -13.71 7.64
C ASP A 317 6.47 -13.89 9.13
N SER A 318 7.34 -13.10 9.77
CA SER A 318 7.58 -13.19 11.22
C SER A 318 6.39 -12.73 12.08
N GLY A 319 5.42 -12.01 11.48
CA GLY A 319 4.34 -11.36 12.20
C GLY A 319 4.69 -9.99 12.78
N TYR A 320 5.92 -9.49 12.56
CA TYR A 320 6.39 -8.19 13.04
C TYR A 320 5.61 -7.01 12.43
N MET A 321 5.30 -7.07 11.13
CA MET A 321 4.57 -5.99 10.42
C MET A 321 3.20 -5.69 11.04
N ALA A 322 2.51 -6.69 11.60
CA ALA A 322 1.24 -6.49 12.28
C ALA A 322 1.38 -5.65 13.58
N ARG A 323 2.47 -5.84 14.34
CA ARG A 323 2.75 -5.05 15.55
C ARG A 323 3.08 -3.61 15.19
N VAL A 324 3.91 -3.41 14.17
CA VAL A 324 4.25 -2.07 13.65
C VAL A 324 2.99 -1.30 13.29
N ALA A 325 2.06 -1.94 12.57
CA ALA A 325 0.78 -1.33 12.22
C ALA A 325 -0.02 -0.92 13.47
N VAL A 326 -0.07 -1.75 14.52
CA VAL A 326 -0.72 -1.41 15.80
C VAL A 326 -0.04 -0.23 16.51
N VAL A 327 1.30 -0.19 16.53
CA VAL A 327 2.05 0.92 17.13
C VAL A 327 1.75 2.23 16.42
N LEU A 328 1.66 2.19 15.08
CA LEU A 328 1.51 3.40 14.26
C LEU A 328 0.05 3.82 14.04
N ASP A 329 -0.92 2.94 14.27
CA ASP A 329 -2.36 3.26 14.14
C ASP A 329 -2.75 4.51 14.93
N ARG A 330 -2.19 4.69 16.14
CA ARG A 330 -2.46 5.86 16.98
C ARG A 330 -2.12 7.21 16.32
N PHE A 331 -1.11 7.25 15.45
CA PHE A 331 -0.66 8.45 14.76
C PHE A 331 -1.42 8.63 13.45
N PHE A 332 -1.54 7.54 12.68
CA PHE A 332 -2.19 7.54 11.37
C PHE A 332 -3.69 7.80 11.46
N LYS A 333 -4.35 7.30 12.51
CA LYS A 333 -5.77 7.53 12.75
C LYS A 333 -6.10 9.03 12.92
N ARG A 334 -5.18 9.84 13.47
CA ARG A 334 -5.36 11.29 13.62
C ARG A 334 -5.46 11.99 12.26
N VAL A 335 -4.67 11.54 11.29
CA VAL A 335 -4.67 12.07 9.92
C VAL A 335 -5.69 11.38 9.01
N GLY A 336 -6.46 10.41 9.52
CA GLY A 336 -7.52 9.72 8.80
C GLY A 336 -7.05 8.57 7.91
N LEU A 337 -5.91 7.95 8.26
CA LEU A 337 -5.34 6.74 7.65
C LEU A 337 -5.35 5.58 8.67
N SER A 338 -5.20 4.33 8.19
CA SER A 338 -5.04 3.18 9.10
C SER A 338 -3.59 2.96 9.48
N GLY A 339 -3.34 2.26 10.60
CA GLY A 339 -2.00 1.77 10.93
C GLY A 339 -1.35 0.91 9.84
N ARG A 340 -2.14 0.25 8.96
CA ARG A 340 -1.59 -0.49 7.80
C ARG A 340 -1.00 0.41 6.71
N SER A 341 -1.35 1.70 6.70
CA SER A 341 -0.84 2.66 5.71
C SER A 341 0.66 2.89 5.80
N ILE A 342 1.28 2.59 6.94
CA ILE A 342 2.74 2.66 7.06
C ILE A 342 3.44 1.61 6.18
N ILE A 343 2.87 0.41 6.04
CA ILE A 343 3.51 -0.69 5.31
C ILE A 343 3.82 -0.24 3.86
N PRO A 344 2.85 0.29 3.09
CA PRO A 344 3.11 0.94 1.80
C PRO A 344 4.18 2.02 1.80
N MET A 345 4.20 2.90 2.80
CA MET A 345 5.13 4.03 2.85
C MET A 345 6.57 3.58 3.07
N ILE A 346 6.79 2.59 3.93
CA ILE A 346 8.12 1.99 4.16
C ILE A 346 8.56 1.24 2.93
N VAL A 347 7.70 0.38 2.37
CA VAL A 347 8.05 -0.34 1.14
C VAL A 347 8.34 0.65 -0.01
N GLY A 348 7.64 1.80 -0.02
CA GLY A 348 7.85 2.92 -0.91
C GLY A 348 9.23 3.59 -0.81
N THR A 349 9.84 3.64 0.40
CA THR A 349 11.22 4.13 0.58
C THR A 349 12.27 3.27 -0.14
N GLY A 350 11.93 2.03 -0.47
CA GLY A 350 12.74 1.23 -1.40
C GLY A 350 12.42 1.58 -2.84
N CYS A 351 11.19 1.29 -3.24
CA CYS A 351 10.70 1.56 -4.58
C CYS A 351 9.21 1.93 -4.54
N GLY A 352 8.81 2.95 -5.31
CA GLY A 352 7.42 3.40 -5.35
C GLY A 352 6.44 2.33 -5.85
N ILE A 353 6.85 1.47 -6.79
CA ILE A 353 5.99 0.42 -7.39
C ILE A 353 5.46 -0.55 -6.31
N PRO A 354 6.30 -1.31 -5.59
CA PRO A 354 5.83 -2.21 -4.54
C PRO A 354 5.21 -1.49 -3.36
N GLY A 355 5.64 -0.25 -3.07
CA GLY A 355 5.02 0.58 -2.03
C GLY A 355 3.55 0.81 -2.32
N VAL A 356 3.25 1.23 -3.56
CA VAL A 356 1.87 1.42 -4.03
C VAL A 356 1.10 0.09 -4.03
N MET A 357 1.68 -1.00 -4.56
CA MET A 357 1.01 -2.31 -4.59
C MET A 357 0.72 -2.89 -3.18
N ALA A 358 1.55 -2.56 -2.18
CA ALA A 358 1.32 -2.98 -0.80
C ALA A 358 0.05 -2.38 -0.17
N THR A 359 -0.54 -1.34 -0.80
CA THR A 359 -1.79 -0.73 -0.32
C THR A 359 -2.99 -1.67 -0.40
N ARG A 360 -2.93 -2.77 -1.16
CA ARG A 360 -3.95 -3.84 -1.19
C ARG A 360 -4.27 -4.43 0.17
N THR A 361 -3.35 -4.31 1.13
CA THR A 361 -3.57 -4.76 2.51
C THR A 361 -4.58 -3.89 3.27
N ILE A 362 -4.95 -2.72 2.73
CA ILE A 362 -5.89 -1.75 3.31
C ILE A 362 -7.28 -2.02 2.74
N LYS A 363 -8.21 -2.46 3.59
CA LYS A 363 -9.57 -2.84 3.18
C LYS A 363 -10.46 -1.64 2.81
N ASN A 364 -10.32 -0.52 3.52
CA ASN A 364 -11.11 0.67 3.23
C ASN A 364 -10.60 1.34 1.95
N GLU A 365 -11.45 1.44 0.94
CA GLU A 365 -11.11 1.93 -0.39
C GLU A 365 -10.57 3.37 -0.37
N ARG A 366 -11.16 4.25 0.42
CA ARG A 366 -10.72 5.66 0.55
C ARG A 366 -9.34 5.77 1.18
N GLN A 367 -9.08 5.00 2.25
CA GLN A 367 -7.75 4.94 2.88
C GLN A 367 -6.72 4.29 1.95
N ARG A 368 -7.09 3.24 1.22
CA ARG A 368 -6.24 2.58 0.22
C ARG A 368 -5.82 3.58 -0.86
N ARG A 369 -6.78 4.29 -1.48
CA ARG A 369 -6.50 5.31 -2.50
C ARG A 369 -5.61 6.44 -1.98
N THR A 370 -5.94 6.97 -0.80
CA THR A 370 -5.13 8.03 -0.17
C THR A 370 -3.71 7.54 0.11
N THR A 371 -3.55 6.32 0.63
CA THR A 371 -2.22 5.75 0.91
C THR A 371 -1.43 5.52 -0.37
N ALA A 372 -2.06 5.01 -1.45
CA ALA A 372 -1.40 4.79 -2.74
C ALA A 372 -0.82 6.08 -3.32
N MET A 373 -1.55 7.19 -3.19
CA MET A 373 -1.10 8.50 -3.64
C MET A 373 0.03 9.08 -2.77
N LEU A 374 -0.02 8.88 -1.45
CA LEU A 374 0.93 9.49 -0.53
C LEU A 374 2.21 8.67 -0.33
N ALA A 375 2.17 7.35 -0.54
CA ALA A 375 3.30 6.46 -0.30
C ALA A 375 4.57 6.85 -1.08
N THR A 376 4.41 7.48 -2.25
CA THR A 376 5.51 7.86 -3.13
C THR A 376 6.15 9.22 -2.81
N PHE A 377 5.63 9.95 -1.81
CA PHE A 377 6.32 11.13 -1.27
C PHE A 377 7.52 10.75 -0.41
N MET A 378 7.59 9.51 0.07
CA MET A 378 8.82 9.00 0.65
C MET A 378 9.91 8.92 -0.43
N PRO A 379 11.11 9.48 -0.19
CA PRO A 379 12.23 9.27 -1.10
C PRO A 379 12.57 7.78 -1.23
N CYS A 380 12.62 7.29 -2.48
CA CYS A 380 12.99 5.92 -2.83
C CYS A 380 14.49 5.80 -3.15
N GLY A 381 15.03 4.58 -3.25
CA GLY A 381 16.46 4.36 -3.54
C GLY A 381 16.97 5.12 -4.77
N ALA A 382 16.19 5.17 -5.85
CA ALA A 382 16.52 5.91 -7.08
C ALA A 382 16.64 7.44 -6.91
N LYS A 383 16.20 8.00 -5.76
CA LYS A 383 16.35 9.43 -5.44
C LYS A 383 17.64 9.71 -4.64
N LEU A 384 18.31 8.68 -4.13
CA LEU A 384 19.55 8.83 -3.35
C LEU A 384 20.69 9.47 -4.17
N PRO A 385 20.93 9.12 -5.45
CA PRO A 385 21.94 9.81 -6.26
C PRO A 385 21.63 11.31 -6.42
N ILE A 386 20.36 11.69 -6.56
CA ILE A 386 19.96 13.11 -6.64
C ILE A 386 20.27 13.82 -5.31
N ILE A 387 19.94 13.19 -4.17
CA ILE A 387 20.25 13.74 -2.85
C ILE A 387 21.76 13.90 -2.68
N ALA A 388 22.54 12.87 -3.00
CA ALA A 388 23.99 12.89 -2.94
C ALA A 388 24.58 14.00 -3.81
N LEU A 389 24.05 14.22 -5.03
CA LEU A 389 24.56 15.25 -5.96
C LEU A 389 24.46 16.62 -5.35
N PHE A 390 23.26 16.99 -4.97
CA PHE A 390 23.01 18.34 -4.48
C PHE A 390 23.59 18.53 -3.07
N ALA A 391 23.69 17.47 -2.26
CA ALA A 391 24.40 17.51 -0.98
C ALA A 391 25.91 17.72 -1.15
N GLY A 392 26.54 17.01 -2.07
CA GLY A 392 27.98 17.16 -2.36
C GLY A 392 28.32 18.51 -2.98
N VAL A 393 27.57 18.92 -4.01
CA VAL A 393 27.82 20.20 -4.72
C VAL A 393 27.65 21.41 -3.79
N PHE A 394 26.53 21.48 -3.07
CA PHE A 394 26.12 22.72 -2.38
C PHE A 394 26.26 22.69 -0.86
N PHE A 395 26.44 21.52 -0.26
CA PHE A 395 26.43 21.35 1.19
C PHE A 395 27.63 20.56 1.72
N GLY A 396 28.66 20.29 0.91
CA GLY A 396 29.90 19.64 1.35
C GLY A 396 29.69 18.25 1.94
N ASP A 397 28.88 17.41 1.28
CA ASP A 397 28.59 16.02 1.66
C ASP A 397 28.00 15.83 3.07
N ASN A 398 27.36 16.87 3.59
CA ASN A 398 26.73 16.82 4.89
C ASN A 398 25.53 15.85 4.91
N SER A 399 25.63 14.78 5.70
CA SER A 399 24.62 13.73 5.84
C SER A 399 23.24 14.19 6.36
N TRP A 400 23.17 15.40 6.96
CA TRP A 400 21.90 15.96 7.43
C TRP A 400 20.96 16.33 6.28
N VAL A 401 21.47 16.62 5.08
CA VAL A 401 20.64 17.00 3.91
C VAL A 401 19.71 15.84 3.55
N GLY A 402 20.25 14.64 3.35
CA GLY A 402 19.44 13.45 3.08
C GLY A 402 18.42 13.17 4.19
N THR A 403 18.88 13.20 5.45
CA THR A 403 18.00 12.99 6.61
C THR A 403 16.84 13.99 6.64
N SER A 404 17.10 15.27 6.37
CA SER A 404 16.08 16.31 6.33
C SER A 404 15.02 16.08 5.25
N MET A 405 15.42 15.53 4.09
CA MET A 405 14.51 15.22 2.99
C MET A 405 13.53 14.09 3.35
N TYR A 406 13.96 13.08 4.11
CA TYR A 406 13.06 12.03 4.60
C TYR A 406 12.05 12.58 5.63
N PHE A 407 12.50 13.46 6.54
CA PHE A 407 11.59 14.14 7.47
C PHE A 407 10.59 15.06 6.76
N LEU A 408 11.04 15.78 5.74
CA LEU A 408 10.17 16.58 4.88
C LEU A 408 9.14 15.69 4.17
N GLY A 409 9.52 14.51 3.68
CA GLY A 409 8.60 13.54 3.10
C GLY A 409 7.52 13.07 4.08
N ILE A 410 7.89 12.75 5.32
CA ILE A 410 6.91 12.39 6.38
C ILE A 410 5.96 13.56 6.65
N PHE A 411 6.48 14.78 6.72
CA PHE A 411 5.67 15.99 6.92
C PHE A 411 4.68 16.22 5.77
N VAL A 412 5.13 16.08 4.52
CA VAL A 412 4.30 16.20 3.31
C VAL A 412 3.22 15.13 3.27
N ILE A 413 3.52 13.90 3.71
CA ILE A 413 2.52 12.82 3.83
C ILE A 413 1.44 13.17 4.84
N ILE A 414 1.83 13.70 6.02
CA ILE A 414 0.88 14.11 7.06
C ILE A 414 -0.04 15.22 6.56
N ILE A 415 0.52 16.27 5.95
CA ILE A 415 -0.26 17.37 5.36
C ILE A 415 -1.15 16.85 4.24
N GLY A 416 -0.60 16.06 3.33
CA GLY A 416 -1.34 15.50 2.20
C GLY A 416 -2.51 14.62 2.64
N ALA A 417 -2.34 13.81 3.68
CA ALA A 417 -3.42 13.01 4.26
C ALA A 417 -4.56 13.88 4.79
N LEU A 418 -4.23 15.00 5.47
CA LEU A 418 -5.22 15.95 5.98
C LEU A 418 -5.95 16.68 4.85
N ILE A 419 -5.24 17.14 3.82
CA ILE A 419 -5.84 17.79 2.64
C ILE A 419 -6.81 16.83 1.96
N VAL A 420 -6.38 15.60 1.66
CA VAL A 420 -7.20 14.60 0.95
C VAL A 420 -8.41 14.20 1.78
N ARG A 421 -8.26 14.08 3.10
CA ARG A 421 -9.38 13.88 4.02
C ARG A 421 -10.42 14.97 3.89
N GLN A 422 -10.00 16.23 3.85
CA GLN A 422 -10.92 17.34 3.71
C GLN A 422 -11.58 17.40 2.31
N ILE A 423 -10.82 17.11 1.24
CA ILE A 423 -11.34 17.05 -0.14
C ILE A 423 -12.39 15.95 -0.30
N THR A 424 -12.14 14.77 0.29
CA THR A 424 -13.06 13.63 0.18
C THR A 424 -14.30 13.78 1.04
N GLY A 425 -14.23 14.54 2.14
CA GLY A 425 -15.35 14.75 3.06
C GLY A 425 -15.74 13.50 3.86
N ASP A 426 -14.89 12.46 3.84
CA ASP A 426 -15.15 11.20 4.53
C ASP A 426 -14.35 11.15 5.85
N PHE A 427 -15.08 11.36 6.95
CA PHE A 427 -14.58 11.29 8.32
C PHE A 427 -14.92 9.96 9.01
N SER A 428 -15.35 8.94 8.27
CA SER A 428 -15.65 7.64 8.84
C SER A 428 -14.41 7.07 9.53
N THR A 429 -14.57 6.73 10.81
CA THR A 429 -13.53 6.07 11.60
C THR A 429 -13.73 4.57 11.46
N SER A 430 -12.98 3.93 10.56
CA SER A 430 -12.93 2.47 10.53
C SER A 430 -12.35 1.98 11.86
N TYR A 431 -13.04 1.07 12.56
CA TYR A 431 -12.46 0.38 13.71
C TYR A 431 -11.27 -0.45 13.24
N PHE A 432 -10.08 -0.11 13.70
CA PHE A 432 -8.88 -0.89 13.41
C PHE A 432 -8.91 -2.16 14.26
N ILE A 433 -9.57 -3.19 13.73
CA ILE A 433 -9.65 -4.51 14.35
C ILE A 433 -8.64 -5.40 13.63
N MET A 434 -7.48 -5.62 14.27
CA MET A 434 -6.43 -6.50 13.74
C MET A 434 -6.28 -7.71 14.65
N GLU A 435 -6.17 -8.90 14.07
CA GLU A 435 -5.67 -10.08 14.78
C GLU A 435 -4.16 -10.04 14.68
N LEU A 436 -3.48 -10.03 15.83
CA LEU A 436 -2.04 -10.15 15.85
C LEU A 436 -1.69 -11.62 15.56
N PRO A 437 -1.02 -11.93 14.45
CA PRO A 437 -0.60 -13.31 14.18
C PRO A 437 0.41 -13.75 15.24
N GLU A 438 0.50 -15.05 15.52
CA GLU A 438 1.54 -15.56 16.41
C GLU A 438 2.94 -15.31 15.80
N TYR A 439 3.94 -15.05 16.66
CA TYR A 439 5.33 -14.99 16.20
C TYR A 439 5.73 -16.36 15.65
N ARG A 440 6.24 -16.36 14.42
CA ARG A 440 6.77 -17.56 13.78
C ARG A 440 8.15 -17.25 13.20
N PHE A 441 9.02 -18.25 13.16
CA PHE A 441 10.28 -18.11 12.44
C PHE A 441 9.97 -17.95 10.93
N PRO A 442 10.51 -16.93 10.26
CA PRO A 442 10.14 -16.64 8.88
C PRO A 442 10.66 -17.72 7.93
N SER A 443 9.87 -18.06 6.90
CA SER A 443 10.25 -19.09 5.95
C SER A 443 11.13 -18.50 4.84
N ILE A 444 12.42 -18.87 4.84
CA ILE A 444 13.38 -18.45 3.81
C ILE A 444 12.87 -18.84 2.41
N LYS A 445 12.30 -20.04 2.26
CA LYS A 445 11.74 -20.51 0.98
C LYS A 445 10.61 -19.61 0.49
N ARG A 446 9.67 -19.21 1.36
CA ARG A 446 8.57 -18.31 0.98
C ARG A 446 9.07 -16.92 0.66
N ALA A 447 10.02 -16.40 1.43
CA ALA A 447 10.65 -15.12 1.17
C ALA A 447 11.37 -15.10 -0.19
N ALA A 448 12.12 -16.15 -0.53
CA ALA A 448 12.80 -16.27 -1.82
C ALA A 448 11.82 -16.36 -3.00
N ILE A 449 10.72 -17.12 -2.87
CA ILE A 449 9.68 -17.20 -3.90
C ILE A 449 8.99 -15.82 -4.07
N SER A 450 8.66 -15.15 -2.97
CA SER A 450 8.07 -13.81 -2.98
C SER A 450 8.99 -12.79 -3.66
N MET A 451 10.28 -12.81 -3.32
CA MET A 451 11.32 -12.01 -3.96
C MET A 451 11.34 -12.25 -5.48
N MET A 452 11.40 -13.51 -5.92
CA MET A 452 11.49 -13.86 -7.34
C MET A 452 10.23 -13.45 -8.13
N MET A 453 9.04 -13.62 -7.56
CA MET A 453 7.79 -13.18 -8.19
C MET A 453 7.76 -11.66 -8.38
N ARG A 454 8.22 -10.89 -7.39
CA ARG A 454 8.29 -9.43 -7.46
C ARG A 454 9.37 -8.95 -8.44
N ALA A 455 10.52 -9.62 -8.46
CA ALA A 455 11.60 -9.38 -9.42
C ALA A 455 11.10 -9.56 -10.86
N LYS A 456 10.41 -10.66 -11.15
CA LYS A 456 9.79 -10.90 -12.46
C LYS A 456 8.78 -9.81 -12.84
N ALA A 457 7.94 -9.40 -11.89
CA ALA A 457 6.97 -8.33 -12.12
C ALA A 457 7.66 -6.98 -12.43
N PHE A 458 8.78 -6.69 -11.77
CA PHE A 458 9.60 -5.51 -12.04
C PHE A 458 10.23 -5.57 -13.44
N ILE A 459 10.87 -6.69 -13.82
CA ILE A 459 11.49 -6.85 -15.15
C ILE A 459 10.46 -6.64 -16.27
N ILE A 460 9.28 -7.28 -16.17
CA ILE A 460 8.27 -7.21 -17.23
C ILE A 460 7.68 -5.80 -17.38
N LYS A 461 7.39 -5.13 -16.25
CA LYS A 461 6.67 -3.84 -16.26
C LYS A 461 7.59 -2.62 -16.29
N ALA A 462 8.64 -2.61 -15.47
CA ALA A 462 9.54 -1.47 -15.34
C ALA A 462 10.68 -1.56 -16.35
N GLY A 463 11.26 -2.75 -16.57
CA GLY A 463 12.38 -2.94 -17.50
C GLY A 463 12.04 -2.52 -18.94
N THR A 464 10.84 -2.87 -19.42
CA THR A 464 10.37 -2.48 -20.76
C THR A 464 10.19 -0.97 -20.91
N ILE A 465 9.61 -0.31 -19.89
CA ILE A 465 9.42 1.15 -19.89
C ILE A 465 10.79 1.85 -19.81
N ILE A 466 11.68 1.41 -18.92
CA ILE A 466 13.02 1.99 -18.75
C ILE A 466 13.79 1.90 -20.07
N LEU A 467 13.81 0.73 -20.72
CA LEU A 467 14.52 0.54 -21.99
C LEU A 467 13.99 1.46 -23.09
N VAL A 468 12.67 1.49 -23.31
CA VAL A 468 12.04 2.34 -24.34
C VAL A 468 12.34 3.81 -24.09
N CYS A 469 12.28 4.22 -22.83
CA CYS A 469 12.48 5.61 -22.48
C CYS A 469 13.95 6.02 -22.48
N ASN A 470 14.88 5.14 -22.12
CA ASN A 470 16.32 5.41 -22.24
C ASN A 470 16.70 5.58 -23.71
N ALA A 471 16.24 4.66 -24.58
CA ALA A 471 16.43 4.79 -26.02
C ALA A 471 15.81 6.09 -26.58
N ALA A 472 14.61 6.47 -26.13
CA ALA A 472 13.98 7.71 -26.55
C ALA A 472 14.78 8.95 -26.08
N VAL A 473 15.23 8.99 -24.83
CA VAL A 473 16.05 10.09 -24.31
C VAL A 473 17.37 10.19 -25.06
N GLN A 474 18.03 9.07 -25.33
CA GLN A 474 19.25 9.04 -26.14
C GLN A 474 19.02 9.64 -27.53
N ILE A 475 17.96 9.24 -28.23
CA ILE A 475 17.59 9.82 -29.53
C ILE A 475 17.35 11.34 -29.41
N LEU A 476 16.62 11.78 -28.39
CA LEU A 476 16.34 13.20 -28.20
C LEU A 476 17.60 14.02 -27.87
N GLN A 477 18.62 13.41 -27.27
CA GLN A 477 19.90 14.04 -26.95
C GLN A 477 20.85 14.06 -28.14
N THR A 478 20.94 12.96 -28.89
CA THR A 478 21.90 12.80 -29.99
C THR A 478 21.52 13.60 -31.23
N PHE A 479 20.23 13.83 -31.49
CA PHE A 479 19.76 14.42 -32.74
C PHE A 479 19.15 15.82 -32.59
N ASP A 480 19.22 16.60 -33.66
CA ASP A 480 18.38 17.78 -33.90
C ASP A 480 17.09 17.39 -34.67
N TRP A 481 16.20 18.35 -34.93
CA TRP A 481 14.95 18.11 -35.67
C TRP A 481 15.15 17.70 -37.13
N GLN A 482 16.36 17.88 -37.67
CA GLN A 482 16.80 17.49 -39.00
C GLN A 482 17.49 16.12 -38.99
N PHE A 483 17.51 15.43 -37.83
CA PHE A 483 18.19 14.16 -37.60
C PHE A 483 19.69 14.18 -37.91
N GLN A 484 20.34 15.33 -37.74
CA GLN A 484 21.79 15.43 -37.71
C GLN A 484 22.31 15.16 -36.30
N VAL A 485 23.49 14.54 -36.22
CA VAL A 485 24.16 14.30 -34.94
C VAL A 485 24.63 15.64 -34.38
N VAL A 486 24.18 15.94 -33.15
CA VAL A 486 24.56 17.15 -32.43
C VAL A 486 26.01 17.02 -31.96
N ALA A 487 26.82 18.04 -32.23
CA ALA A 487 28.18 18.10 -31.71
C ALA A 487 28.16 18.23 -30.18
N GLU A 488 29.07 17.55 -29.48
CA GLU A 488 29.18 17.60 -28.01
C GLU A 488 29.34 19.02 -27.45
N THR A 489 29.84 19.96 -28.26
CA THR A 489 30.01 21.37 -27.91
C THR A 489 28.75 22.23 -28.04
N ALA A 490 27.66 21.69 -28.61
CA ALA A 490 26.40 22.41 -28.83
C ALA A 490 25.16 21.62 -28.36
N PRO A 491 25.11 21.13 -27.10
CA PRO A 491 23.99 20.32 -26.62
C PRO A 491 22.63 21.05 -26.64
N GLU A 492 22.63 22.38 -26.70
CA GLU A 492 21.45 23.24 -26.81
C GLU A 492 20.69 23.12 -28.15
N THR A 493 21.30 22.55 -29.20
CA THR A 493 20.63 22.35 -30.50
C THR A 493 19.88 21.02 -30.59
N SER A 494 19.97 20.18 -29.56
CA SER A 494 19.28 18.89 -29.51
C SER A 494 17.75 19.01 -29.49
N ILE A 495 17.05 17.97 -29.95
CA ILE A 495 15.58 17.88 -29.82
C ILE A 495 15.20 17.99 -28.33
N LEU A 496 15.95 17.36 -27.42
CA LEU A 496 15.71 17.44 -25.98
C LEU A 496 15.73 18.89 -25.48
N ALA A 497 16.75 19.66 -25.87
CA ALA A 497 16.86 21.07 -25.49
C ALA A 497 15.66 21.89 -26.02
N SER A 498 15.21 21.62 -27.25
CA SER A 498 14.04 22.29 -27.82
C SER A 498 12.72 21.99 -27.09
N ILE A 499 12.55 20.76 -26.56
CA ILE A 499 11.37 20.34 -25.79
C ILE A 499 11.44 20.88 -24.35
N ALA A 500 12.65 20.91 -23.77
CA ALA A 500 12.86 21.32 -22.39
C ALA A 500 12.86 22.84 -22.20
N SER A 501 13.34 23.61 -23.18
CA SER A 501 13.46 25.07 -23.07
C SER A 501 12.14 25.79 -22.75
N PRO A 502 10.99 25.46 -23.37
CA PRO A 502 9.71 26.04 -23.00
C PRO A 502 9.27 25.69 -21.56
N LEU A 503 9.61 24.49 -21.09
CA LEU A 503 9.30 24.05 -19.73
C LEU A 503 10.15 24.77 -18.69
N ALA A 504 11.37 25.20 -19.04
CA ALA A 504 12.26 25.93 -18.16
C ALA A 504 11.65 27.26 -17.66
N ILE A 505 10.77 27.88 -18.45
CA ILE A 505 10.02 29.10 -18.06
C ILE A 505 9.18 28.85 -16.79
N LEU A 506 8.58 27.66 -16.67
CA LEU A 506 7.78 27.30 -15.48
C LEU A 506 8.63 27.16 -14.22
N PHE A 507 9.94 26.96 -14.38
CA PHE A 507 10.90 26.73 -13.32
C PHE A 507 11.72 27.98 -12.95
N VAL A 508 11.60 29.07 -13.70
CA VAL A 508 12.19 30.38 -13.32
C VAL A 508 11.77 30.80 -11.90
N PRO A 509 10.48 30.74 -11.50
CA PRO A 509 10.07 31.07 -10.13
C PRO A 509 10.61 30.13 -9.04
N LEU A 510 11.18 28.98 -9.44
CA LEU A 510 11.76 27.96 -8.55
C LEU A 510 13.29 28.06 -8.45
N GLY A 511 13.92 28.93 -9.24
CA GLY A 511 15.36 29.22 -9.20
C GLY A 511 16.24 28.38 -10.13
N PHE A 512 15.67 27.48 -10.93
CA PHE A 512 16.42 26.60 -11.84
C PHE A 512 15.88 26.65 -13.27
N GLY A 513 15.57 27.86 -13.77
CA GLY A 513 15.00 28.09 -15.10
C GLY A 513 15.93 27.81 -16.29
N LEU A 514 16.95 26.96 -16.13
CA LEU A 514 17.82 26.51 -17.22
C LEU A 514 17.22 25.27 -17.90
N TRP A 515 17.42 25.16 -19.22
CA TRP A 515 16.86 24.07 -20.01
C TRP A 515 17.44 22.71 -19.58
N GLN A 516 18.68 22.65 -19.10
CA GLN A 516 19.32 21.42 -18.61
C GLN A 516 18.57 20.85 -17.40
N PHE A 517 18.24 21.70 -16.42
CA PHE A 517 17.46 21.30 -15.25
C PHE A 517 16.02 20.91 -15.65
N ALA A 518 15.43 21.61 -16.62
CA ALA A 518 14.11 21.26 -17.14
C ALA A 518 14.13 19.91 -17.87
N ALA A 519 15.14 19.64 -18.69
CA ALA A 519 15.33 18.38 -19.38
C ALA A 519 15.47 17.23 -18.39
N ALA A 520 16.35 17.38 -17.40
CA ALA A 520 16.53 16.39 -16.34
C ALA A 520 15.27 16.18 -15.48
N ALA A 521 14.46 17.22 -15.25
CA ALA A 521 13.18 17.06 -14.57
C ALA A 521 12.17 16.24 -15.40
N VAL A 522 12.13 16.44 -16.72
CA VAL A 522 11.27 15.68 -17.65
C VAL A 522 11.69 14.22 -17.71
N THR A 523 12.98 13.93 -17.91
CA THR A 523 13.49 12.55 -17.91
C THR A 523 13.29 11.89 -16.54
N GLY A 524 13.38 12.67 -15.46
CA GLY A 524 13.08 12.24 -14.10
C GLY A 524 11.65 11.75 -13.86
N PHE A 525 10.65 12.23 -14.62
CA PHE A 525 9.29 11.68 -14.56
C PHE A 525 9.21 10.26 -15.12
N ILE A 526 10.11 9.94 -16.03
CA ILE A 526 10.17 8.63 -16.65
C ILE A 526 10.86 7.64 -15.72
N ALA A 527 12.10 7.95 -15.33
CA ALA A 527 12.91 7.21 -14.38
C ALA A 527 13.69 8.19 -13.51
N LYS A 528 13.63 8.02 -12.18
CA LYS A 528 14.22 9.01 -11.25
C LYS A 528 15.74 8.91 -11.19
N GLU A 529 16.30 7.72 -11.41
CA GLU A 529 17.74 7.52 -11.52
C GLU A 529 18.36 8.29 -12.69
N ASN A 530 17.60 8.53 -13.77
CA ASN A 530 18.11 9.20 -14.97
C ASN A 530 18.35 10.70 -14.78
N VAL A 531 17.88 11.32 -13.69
CA VAL A 531 18.05 12.76 -13.47
C VAL A 531 19.53 13.13 -13.45
N VAL A 532 20.35 12.39 -12.70
CA VAL A 532 21.79 12.68 -12.57
C VAL A 532 22.52 12.45 -13.90
N GLY A 533 22.22 11.35 -14.60
CA GLY A 533 22.80 11.07 -15.92
C GLY A 533 22.38 12.11 -16.97
N THR A 534 21.12 12.56 -16.96
CA THR A 534 20.65 13.61 -17.88
C THR A 534 21.37 14.93 -17.60
N LEU A 535 21.59 15.29 -16.33
CA LEU A 535 22.38 16.47 -15.99
C LEU A 535 23.81 16.32 -16.51
N ALA A 536 24.46 15.16 -16.30
CA ALA A 536 25.82 14.90 -16.76
C ALA A 536 25.95 15.16 -18.27
N VAL A 537 25.08 14.54 -19.07
CA VAL A 537 25.04 14.73 -20.53
C VAL A 537 24.75 16.18 -20.91
N CYS A 538 23.73 16.81 -20.31
CA CYS A 538 23.33 18.17 -20.68
C CYS A 538 24.36 19.25 -20.30
N PHE A 539 25.25 18.97 -19.33
CA PHE A 539 26.36 19.84 -18.95
C PHE A 539 27.70 19.42 -19.58
N GLY A 540 27.72 18.40 -20.44
CA GLY A 540 28.94 17.94 -21.13
C GLY A 540 29.96 17.26 -20.21
N ILE A 541 29.48 16.59 -19.16
CA ILE A 541 30.31 15.93 -18.14
C ILE A 541 30.04 14.43 -18.14
N THR A 542 31.10 13.63 -18.00
CA THR A 542 31.01 12.17 -18.08
C THR A 542 30.19 11.59 -16.92
N ASN A 543 30.49 11.97 -15.68
CA ASN A 543 29.72 11.60 -14.49
C ASN A 543 29.93 12.64 -13.37
N PHE A 544 28.84 13.00 -12.68
CA PHE A 544 28.91 13.88 -11.50
C PHE A 544 29.04 13.12 -10.18
N ILE A 545 28.64 11.85 -10.16
CA ILE A 545 28.57 11.02 -8.97
C ILE A 545 29.14 9.65 -9.25
N ASP A 546 29.88 9.15 -8.27
CA ASP A 546 30.12 7.73 -8.12
C ASP A 546 28.87 7.10 -7.49
N VAL A 547 28.14 6.31 -8.27
CA VAL A 547 26.85 5.75 -7.85
C VAL A 547 27.03 4.67 -6.78
N GLU A 548 28.24 4.10 -6.66
CA GLU A 548 28.59 3.09 -5.66
C GLU A 548 28.90 3.75 -4.31
N GLU A 549 29.70 4.82 -4.33
CA GLU A 549 30.06 5.56 -3.10
C GLU A 549 29.02 6.62 -2.69
N LEU A 550 28.07 6.95 -3.58
CA LEU A 550 27.16 8.10 -3.45
C LEU A 550 27.93 9.40 -3.14
N ALA A 551 29.10 9.54 -3.77
CA ALA A 551 30.01 10.65 -3.56
C ALA A 551 30.18 11.44 -4.87
N LEU A 552 30.46 12.73 -4.73
CA LEU A 552 30.69 13.61 -5.88
C LEU A 552 32.04 13.31 -6.54
N VAL A 553 32.04 13.18 -7.87
CA VAL A 553 33.27 13.05 -8.66
C VAL A 553 33.82 14.45 -8.95
N GLY A 554 34.99 14.78 -8.39
CA GLY A 554 35.62 16.09 -8.53
C GLY A 554 35.39 17.03 -7.35
N SER A 555 35.62 18.34 -7.53
CA SER A 555 35.37 19.33 -6.47
C SER A 555 33.95 19.92 -6.56
N GLY A 556 33.26 20.03 -5.42
CA GLY A 556 31.92 20.64 -5.37
C GLY A 556 31.88 22.08 -5.89
N ALA A 557 32.99 22.82 -5.76
CA ALA A 557 33.13 24.19 -6.27
C ALA A 557 33.13 24.26 -7.80
N GLU A 558 33.81 23.33 -8.48
CA GLU A 558 33.80 23.24 -9.96
C GLU A 558 32.40 22.90 -10.46
N VAL A 559 31.76 21.88 -9.88
CA VAL A 559 30.41 21.47 -10.29
C VAL A 559 29.38 22.57 -10.01
N SER A 560 29.49 23.27 -8.87
CA SER A 560 28.63 24.42 -8.57
C SER A 560 28.80 25.54 -9.57
N SER A 561 30.03 25.77 -10.08
CA SER A 561 30.28 26.79 -11.10
C SER A 561 29.66 26.42 -12.45
N ILE A 562 29.71 25.14 -12.82
CA ILE A 562 29.13 24.59 -14.05
C ILE A 562 27.60 24.69 -14.02
N PHE A 563 26.99 24.35 -12.89
CA PHE A 563 25.53 24.45 -12.73
C PHE A 563 25.01 25.88 -12.80
N GLY A 564 25.83 26.87 -12.43
CA GLY A 564 25.45 28.29 -12.54
C GLY A 564 24.24 28.69 -11.69
N ILE A 565 23.92 27.92 -10.64
CA ILE A 565 22.80 28.18 -9.72
C ILE A 565 23.28 28.33 -8.28
N THR A 566 22.47 28.99 -7.46
CA THR A 566 22.76 29.13 -6.03
C THR A 566 22.46 27.85 -5.26
N ALA A 567 23.05 27.69 -4.06
CA ALA A 567 22.73 26.56 -3.17
C ALA A 567 21.23 26.47 -2.82
N VAL A 568 20.55 27.62 -2.73
CA VAL A 568 19.10 27.68 -2.49
C VAL A 568 18.32 27.16 -3.69
N ALA A 569 18.72 27.53 -4.91
CA ALA A 569 18.14 26.99 -6.14
C ALA A 569 18.40 25.48 -6.29
N GLY A 570 19.60 25.00 -5.91
CA GLY A 570 19.92 23.58 -5.86
C GLY A 570 19.02 22.81 -4.88
N LEU A 571 18.80 23.35 -3.67
CA LEU A 571 17.87 22.77 -2.70
C LEU A 571 16.43 22.77 -3.21
N SER A 572 16.01 23.84 -3.89
CA SER A 572 14.70 23.92 -4.52
C SER A 572 14.52 22.86 -5.60
N TYR A 573 15.53 22.65 -6.46
CA TYR A 573 15.52 21.60 -7.48
C TYR A 573 15.45 20.19 -6.88
N LEU A 574 16.20 19.95 -5.80
CA LEU A 574 16.15 18.71 -5.04
C LEU A 574 14.73 18.45 -4.51
N VAL A 575 14.13 19.43 -3.83
CA VAL A 575 12.76 19.33 -3.28
C VAL A 575 11.73 19.10 -4.40
N PHE A 576 11.86 19.79 -5.53
CA PHE A 576 11.00 19.57 -6.69
C PHE A 576 11.08 18.12 -7.19
N ASN A 577 12.28 17.59 -7.41
CA ASN A 577 12.46 16.22 -7.92
C ASN A 577 12.02 15.14 -6.93
N LEU A 578 12.13 15.41 -5.62
CA LEU A 578 11.74 14.48 -4.57
C LEU A 578 10.23 14.40 -4.36
N PHE A 579 9.51 15.52 -4.45
CA PHE A 579 8.08 15.58 -4.10
C PHE A 579 7.17 15.81 -5.31
N THR A 580 7.67 15.62 -6.52
CA THR A 580 6.87 15.50 -7.75
C THR A 580 6.30 14.09 -7.91
N PRO A 581 5.37 13.88 -8.88
CA PRO A 581 4.87 12.56 -9.22
C PRO A 581 6.01 11.53 -9.38
N PRO A 582 5.77 10.26 -9.00
CA PRO A 582 6.78 9.22 -9.09
C PRO A 582 7.03 8.83 -10.55
N CYS A 583 7.98 7.92 -10.77
CA CYS A 583 8.26 7.39 -12.11
C CYS A 583 7.01 6.79 -12.78
N PHE A 584 7.00 6.74 -14.11
CA PHE A 584 5.86 6.23 -14.89
C PHE A 584 5.44 4.81 -14.50
N ALA A 585 6.39 3.95 -14.14
CA ALA A 585 6.08 2.60 -13.66
C ALA A 585 5.28 2.62 -12.34
N ALA A 586 5.61 3.54 -11.42
CA ALA A 586 4.85 3.73 -10.18
C ALA A 586 3.50 4.40 -10.42
N ILE A 587 3.37 5.32 -11.39
CA ILE A 587 2.08 5.87 -11.83
C ILE A 587 1.20 4.75 -12.41
N GLY A 588 1.78 3.83 -13.19
CA GLY A 588 1.09 2.65 -13.70
C GLY A 588 0.59 1.72 -12.58
N ALA A 589 1.42 1.48 -11.56
CA ALA A 589 0.99 0.76 -10.36
C ALA A 589 -0.14 1.50 -9.62
N MET A 590 -0.03 2.82 -9.47
CA MET A 590 -1.04 3.67 -8.84
C MET A 590 -2.37 3.63 -9.60
N ASN A 591 -2.35 3.60 -10.93
CA ASN A 591 -3.56 3.43 -11.73
C ASN A 591 -4.29 2.10 -11.40
N SER A 592 -3.52 1.01 -11.23
CA SER A 592 -4.11 -0.30 -10.89
C SER A 592 -4.72 -0.35 -9.49
N GLU A 593 -4.21 0.42 -8.52
CA GLU A 593 -4.72 0.43 -7.15
C GLU A 593 -5.84 1.47 -6.91
N LEU A 594 -5.82 2.58 -7.66
CA LEU A 594 -6.84 3.62 -7.59
C LEU A 594 -8.15 3.21 -8.28
N GLU A 595 -8.07 2.34 -9.30
CA GLU A 595 -9.21 1.83 -10.09
C GLU A 595 -10.09 2.96 -10.68
N SER A 596 -9.54 4.17 -10.87
CA SER A 596 -10.28 5.31 -11.39
C SER A 596 -9.36 6.35 -12.04
N ARG A 597 -9.61 6.66 -13.31
CA ARG A 597 -8.84 7.68 -14.07
C ARG A 597 -8.95 9.08 -13.46
N LYS A 598 -10.11 9.43 -12.88
CA LYS A 598 -10.30 10.72 -12.21
C LYS A 598 -9.43 10.83 -10.96
N TRP A 599 -9.34 9.75 -10.18
CA TRP A 599 -8.45 9.68 -9.02
C TRP A 599 -6.98 9.69 -9.43
N LEU A 600 -6.60 9.01 -10.51
CA LEU A 600 -5.23 9.03 -11.01
C LEU A 600 -4.81 10.44 -11.44
N ALA A 601 -5.63 11.10 -12.26
CA ALA A 601 -5.37 12.48 -12.66
C ALA A 601 -5.29 13.41 -11.45
N GLY A 602 -6.24 13.29 -10.50
CA GLY A 602 -6.21 14.02 -9.24
C GLY A 602 -4.94 13.77 -8.42
N ALA A 603 -4.46 12.53 -8.39
CA ALA A 603 -3.25 12.14 -7.67
C ALA A 603 -1.98 12.75 -8.28
N VAL A 604 -1.81 12.63 -9.60
CA VAL A 604 -0.67 13.20 -10.33
C VAL A 604 -0.69 14.72 -10.23
N SER A 605 -1.84 15.37 -10.43
CA SER A 605 -1.97 16.82 -10.28
C SER A 605 -1.69 17.28 -8.85
N PHE A 606 -2.15 16.53 -7.84
CA PHE A 606 -1.88 16.84 -6.44
C PHE A 606 -0.38 16.74 -6.11
N GLN A 607 0.28 15.65 -6.54
CA GLN A 607 1.72 15.47 -6.34
C GLN A 607 2.53 16.57 -7.05
N LEU A 608 2.17 16.93 -8.28
CA LEU A 608 2.85 17.98 -9.04
C LEU A 608 2.68 19.34 -8.37
N SER A 609 1.46 19.64 -7.91
CA SER A 609 1.13 20.86 -7.18
C SER A 609 1.91 20.98 -5.87
N MET A 610 2.01 19.87 -5.12
CA MET A 610 2.77 19.81 -3.88
C MET A 610 4.27 20.03 -4.13
N GLY A 611 4.87 19.32 -5.09
CA GLY A 611 6.28 19.49 -5.45
C GLY A 611 6.61 20.92 -5.91
N TYR A 612 5.78 21.50 -6.78
CA TYR A 612 5.94 22.89 -7.24
C TYR A 612 5.84 23.89 -6.09
N THR A 613 4.81 23.77 -5.24
CA THR A 613 4.59 24.68 -4.11
C THR A 613 5.74 24.63 -3.10
N LEU A 614 6.20 23.42 -2.75
CA LEU A 614 7.32 23.26 -1.81
C LEU A 614 8.61 23.83 -2.37
N SER A 615 8.92 23.56 -3.65
CA SER A 615 10.08 24.11 -4.34
C SER A 615 10.04 25.64 -4.40
N PHE A 616 8.88 26.23 -4.71
CA PHE A 616 8.71 27.69 -4.73
C PHE A 616 8.97 28.29 -3.34
N LEU A 617 8.39 27.70 -2.29
CA LEU A 617 8.61 28.17 -0.91
C LEU A 617 10.08 28.07 -0.51
N VAL A 618 10.74 26.95 -0.83
CA VAL A 618 12.16 26.75 -0.52
C VAL A 618 13.03 27.79 -1.23
N TYR A 619 12.79 28.04 -2.52
CA TYR A 619 13.58 29.02 -3.27
C TYR A 619 13.37 30.45 -2.78
N GLN A 620 12.11 30.87 -2.63
CA GLN A 620 11.79 32.26 -2.32
C GLN A 620 12.10 32.61 -0.86
N ILE A 621 11.76 31.74 0.09
CA ILE A 621 12.12 31.94 1.50
C ILE A 621 13.63 31.82 1.68
N GLY A 622 14.25 30.81 1.05
CA GLY A 622 15.69 30.62 1.15
C GLY A 622 16.48 31.82 0.61
N THR A 623 16.07 32.37 -0.54
CA THR A 623 16.72 33.54 -1.14
C THR A 623 16.51 34.78 -0.28
N LEU A 624 15.30 34.99 0.23
CA LEU A 624 15.01 36.09 1.15
C LEU A 624 15.88 36.04 2.41
N VAL A 625 16.10 34.84 2.96
CA VAL A 625 16.92 34.64 4.16
C VAL A 625 18.41 34.84 3.87
N THR A 626 18.91 34.39 2.72
CA THR A 626 20.35 34.44 2.41
C THR A 626 20.81 35.75 1.80
N THR A 627 20.00 36.38 0.94
CA THR A 627 20.37 37.59 0.20
C THR A 627 19.61 38.84 0.67
N GLY A 628 18.55 38.69 1.48
CA GLY A 628 17.67 39.80 1.87
C GLY A 628 16.73 40.27 0.76
N THR A 629 16.75 39.62 -0.40
CA THR A 629 15.93 39.97 -1.57
C THR A 629 15.05 38.81 -1.98
N ILE A 630 13.95 39.10 -2.65
CA ILE A 630 13.09 38.08 -3.23
C ILE A 630 13.76 37.51 -4.49
N GLY A 631 13.60 36.21 -4.74
CA GLY A 631 14.16 35.53 -5.90
C GLY A 631 13.45 35.90 -7.21
N GLU A 632 14.10 35.61 -8.33
CA GLU A 632 13.52 35.84 -9.65
C GLU A 632 12.18 35.09 -9.83
N GLY A 633 11.27 35.67 -10.62
CA GLY A 633 9.98 35.05 -10.92
C GLY A 633 8.99 34.97 -9.75
N PHE A 634 9.21 35.70 -8.65
CA PHE A 634 8.32 35.64 -7.48
C PHE A 634 6.87 35.96 -7.78
N VAL A 635 6.56 37.04 -8.50
CA VAL A 635 5.18 37.43 -8.83
C VAL A 635 4.45 36.34 -9.62
N PRO A 636 4.97 35.86 -10.77
CA PRO A 636 4.30 34.78 -11.52
C PRO A 636 4.22 33.48 -10.72
N GLY A 637 5.26 33.13 -9.95
CA GLY A 637 5.22 31.95 -9.08
C GLY A 637 4.19 32.05 -7.95
N LEU A 638 4.06 33.23 -7.33
CA LEU A 638 3.06 33.49 -6.30
C LEU A 638 1.64 33.39 -6.85
N ILE A 639 1.40 33.91 -8.06
CA ILE A 639 0.11 33.75 -8.75
C ILE A 639 -0.19 32.27 -8.98
N ALA A 640 0.77 31.51 -9.50
CA ALA A 640 0.60 30.08 -9.73
C ALA A 640 0.29 29.31 -8.44
N VAL A 641 1.05 29.54 -7.38
CA VAL A 641 0.83 28.92 -6.06
C VAL A 641 -0.51 29.35 -5.46
N ALA A 642 -0.89 30.62 -5.58
CA ALA A 642 -2.18 31.11 -5.10
C ALA A 642 -3.36 30.44 -5.83
N LEU A 643 -3.26 30.23 -7.15
CA LEU A 643 -4.26 29.50 -7.92
C LEU A 643 -4.34 28.02 -7.50
N ILE A 644 -3.20 27.36 -7.31
CA ILE A 644 -3.13 25.97 -6.83
C ILE A 644 -3.80 25.85 -5.45
N VAL A 645 -3.38 26.68 -4.50
CA VAL A 645 -3.92 26.68 -3.13
C VAL A 645 -5.40 27.03 -3.14
N GLY A 646 -5.80 28.04 -3.92
CA GLY A 646 -7.20 28.44 -4.08
C GLY A 646 -8.08 27.31 -4.61
N TYR A 647 -7.59 26.56 -5.60
CA TYR A 647 -8.29 25.40 -6.14
C TYR A 647 -8.38 24.24 -5.13
N ILE A 648 -7.30 23.95 -4.41
CA ILE A 648 -7.30 22.94 -3.33
C ILE A 648 -8.30 23.33 -2.24
N VAL A 649 -8.31 24.59 -1.80
CA VAL A 649 -9.26 25.11 -0.80
C VAL A 649 -10.69 25.02 -1.29
N TYR A 650 -10.95 25.32 -2.57
CA TYR A 650 -12.26 25.13 -3.18
C TYR A 650 -12.72 23.66 -3.12
N LEU A 651 -11.83 22.71 -3.47
CA LEU A 651 -12.13 21.28 -3.37
C LEU A 651 -12.37 20.84 -1.91
N MET A 652 -11.59 21.34 -0.95
CA MET A 652 -11.77 21.09 0.47
C MET A 652 -13.12 21.61 0.98
N ARG A 653 -13.54 22.80 0.56
CA ARG A 653 -14.86 23.37 0.91
C ARG A 653 -16.00 22.54 0.30
N LYS A 654 -15.84 22.08 -0.94
CA LYS A 654 -16.81 21.20 -1.61
C LYS A 654 -16.95 19.85 -0.88
N GLY A 655 -15.84 19.24 -0.47
CA GLY A 655 -15.82 18.01 0.32
C GLY A 655 -16.50 18.17 1.68
N SER A 656 -16.20 19.25 2.39
CA SER A 656 -16.84 19.56 3.67
C SER A 656 -18.36 19.76 3.54
N LYS A 657 -18.84 20.50 2.53
CA LYS A 657 -20.28 20.64 2.26
C LYS A 657 -20.96 19.30 2.00
N LYS A 658 -20.31 18.40 1.27
CA LYS A 658 -20.81 17.03 1.02
C LYS A 658 -20.96 16.25 2.33
N SER A 659 -20.01 16.36 3.26
CA SER A 659 -20.11 15.69 4.56
C SER A 659 -21.31 16.17 5.38
N ILE A 660 -21.57 17.49 5.37
CA ILE A 660 -22.69 18.11 6.07
C ILE A 660 -24.02 17.66 5.44
N SER A 661 -24.13 17.64 4.11
CA SER A 661 -25.35 17.16 3.44
C SER A 661 -25.64 15.68 3.68
N THR A 662 -24.61 14.82 3.77
CA THR A 662 -24.81 13.41 4.09
C THR A 662 -25.26 13.23 5.55
N SER A 663 -24.72 14.04 6.48
CA SER A 663 -25.17 14.03 7.88
C SER A 663 -26.60 14.58 8.07
N ALA A 664 -26.99 15.59 7.27
CA ALA A 664 -28.34 16.16 7.27
C ALA A 664 -29.35 15.24 6.56
N GLY A 665 -28.95 14.54 5.50
CA GLY A 665 -29.79 13.56 4.80
C GLY A 665 -30.13 12.33 5.66
N MET A 666 -29.25 11.92 6.56
CA MET A 666 -29.55 10.87 7.56
C MET A 666 -30.54 11.34 8.64
N GLN A 667 -30.71 12.66 8.86
CA GLN A 667 -31.75 13.21 9.74
C GLN A 667 -33.09 13.41 9.02
N GLY A 668 -33.11 13.37 7.68
CA GLY A 668 -34.30 13.63 6.85
C GLY A 668 -35.08 12.39 6.39
N VAL A 669 -34.61 11.18 6.68
CA VAL A 669 -35.38 9.93 6.42
C VAL A 669 -36.17 9.57 7.68
N ASN A 670 -37.08 10.46 8.04
CA ASN A 670 -38.18 10.21 8.98
C ASN A 670 -39.46 10.66 8.28
N ILE A 671 -40.01 9.80 7.43
CA ILE A 671 -41.47 9.70 7.17
C ILE A 671 -41.77 8.22 6.96
#